data_AF-A0A445H742-F1
#
_entry.id   AF-A0A445H742-F1
#
_cell.length_a   1.000
_cell.length_b   1.000
_cell.length_c   1.000
_cell.angle_alpha   90.00
_cell.angle_beta   90.00
_cell.angle_gamma   90.00
#
_symmetry.space_group_name_H-M   'P 1'
#
loop_
_entity.id
_entity.type
_entity.pdbx_description
1 polymer ?
#
loop_
_entity_poly.entity_id
_entity_poly.type
_entity_poly.pdbx_seq_one_letter_code
_entity_poly.pdbx_strand_id
1 'polypeptide(L)'
;MTLSHFSAAIFISFLLLTLHHHAESTQPPYSCDSSSNSPYYPFCNTRLPITKRAQDLVSRLTLDEKLAQLVNTAPAIPRLGIPSYQWWSEALHGVADAGFGIRFNGTIKSATSFPQVILTAASFDPNLWYQISKTIGKEARAVYNAGQATGMTFWAPNINVFRDPRWGRGQETAGEDPLMNAKYGVAYVRGLQGDSFEGGKLGERLQASACCKHFTAYDLDHWKGLDRFVYDARVTSQDLADTYQPPFQSCIEQGRASGIMCAYNRVNGVPNCANFNLLTKTARQQWKFDGYITSDCGAVSIIHDEQGYAKTAEDAIADVFRAGIVEAAIGPNLPTEKSILPVFFPIISPTPHAPHLLLTQPPVAPPSSHHSRATIITTNHLHIAPPPYPISSMSHTTTSPHHLSCRALARTRRPPYPISSTLCIAISPHHQCCIEPRLAHDLHPIPSPSRMDVECGDYITKHGKSAVSQKKLPISQIDRALQNLFSIRIRLGLLDGNPTKLPFGTIGPDQVCSKQSLQLALEAARDGIVLLKNTNSLLPLPKTNPTIALIGPNANASSKVFLGNYYGRPCNLVTLLQGFEGYAKDTVYHPGCDDGPQCAYAQIEGAVEVAKKVDYVVLVMGLDQSQERESHDREYLGLPGKQEELIKSVARASKRPVVLVLLCGGPVDITSAKFDDKVGGILWAGYPGELGGVALAQVVFGDHNPGGKLPITWYPKDFIKVPMTDMRMRADPASGYPGRTYRFYTGPKVYEFGYGLSYTKYSYKLLSLSHNTLHINQSSTHLTTQNSETIRYKLVSELAEETCQTMLLSIALGVTNRGNMAGKHPVLLFVRQGKVRNNGNPVKQLVGFQSVKLNAGETVQVGFELSPCEHLSVANEAGSMVIEEGSYLLLVGDQEYPIEITV
;
A
#
# COMPACT_ATOMS: atom_id res chain seq x y z
N MET A 1 -52.82 4.97 67.68
CA MET A 1 -51.50 4.33 67.46
C MET A 1 -51.34 4.06 65.96
N THR A 2 -50.11 3.89 65.47
CA THR A 2 -49.74 3.18 64.22
C THR A 2 -50.54 3.46 62.93
N LEU A 3 -50.06 4.39 62.08
CA LEU A 3 -50.06 4.31 60.59
C LEU A 3 -49.54 5.62 59.96
N SER A 4 -48.22 5.83 59.87
CA SER A 4 -47.67 7.07 59.27
C SER A 4 -46.19 7.02 58.80
N HIS A 5 -45.59 5.84 58.58
CA HIS A 5 -44.12 5.72 58.33
C HIS A 5 -43.70 5.00 57.04
N PHE A 6 -44.62 4.69 56.12
CA PHE A 6 -44.30 3.87 54.93
C PHE A 6 -44.23 4.61 53.58
N SER A 7 -44.42 5.94 53.53
CA SER A 7 -44.36 6.71 52.26
C SER A 7 -43.06 7.49 52.03
N ALA A 8 -42.21 7.66 53.05
CA ALA A 8 -40.97 8.46 52.93
C ALA A 8 -39.80 7.69 52.27
N ALA A 9 -39.71 6.38 52.48
CA ALA A 9 -38.56 5.57 52.04
C ALA A 9 -38.49 5.37 50.51
N ILE A 10 -39.65 5.29 49.85
CA ILE A 10 -39.72 4.93 48.42
C ILE A 10 -39.25 6.08 47.52
N PHE A 11 -39.51 7.34 47.90
CA PHE A 11 -39.12 8.50 47.09
C PHE A 11 -37.61 8.77 47.11
N ILE A 12 -36.92 8.44 48.21
CA ILE A 12 -35.46 8.59 48.33
C ILE A 12 -34.73 7.53 47.47
N SER A 13 -35.27 6.31 47.38
CA SER A 13 -34.70 5.25 46.52
C SER A 13 -34.72 5.61 45.03
N PHE A 14 -35.73 6.35 44.57
CA PHE A 14 -35.82 6.78 43.17
C PHE A 14 -34.89 7.96 42.82
N LEU A 15 -34.50 8.79 43.80
CA LEU A 15 -33.57 9.90 43.57
C LEU A 15 -32.09 9.47 43.55
N LEU A 16 -31.77 8.28 44.09
CA LEU A 16 -30.42 7.70 44.04
C LEU A 16 -30.15 6.92 42.74
N LEU A 17 -31.20 6.54 42.00
CA LEU A 17 -31.08 5.90 40.67
C LEU A 17 -30.96 6.90 39.50
N THR A 18 -31.03 8.20 39.77
CA THR A 18 -30.68 9.27 38.81
C THR A 18 -29.33 9.91 39.06
N LEU A 19 -28.48 9.27 39.90
CA LEU A 19 -27.03 9.40 39.77
C LEU A 19 -26.64 9.06 38.34
N HIS A 20 -26.42 10.09 37.53
CA HIS A 20 -25.78 9.91 36.25
C HIS A 20 -24.45 9.22 36.49
N HIS A 21 -24.23 8.06 35.88
CA HIS A 21 -22.88 7.66 35.53
C HIS A 21 -22.35 8.67 34.50
N HIS A 22 -21.90 9.83 35.00
CA HIS A 22 -20.70 10.44 34.45
C HIS A 22 -19.64 9.35 34.50
N ALA A 23 -19.43 8.69 33.37
CA ALA A 23 -18.23 7.90 33.16
C ALA A 23 -17.08 8.88 33.30
N GLU A 24 -16.37 8.85 34.43
CA GLU A 24 -15.15 9.62 34.60
C GLU A 24 -14.25 9.27 33.42
N SER A 25 -13.87 10.30 32.65
CA SER A 25 -12.88 10.15 31.59
C SER A 25 -11.56 9.80 32.26
N THR A 26 -11.30 8.50 32.38
CA THR A 26 -10.06 7.96 32.93
C THR A 26 -8.91 8.70 32.28
N GLN A 27 -8.05 9.34 33.08
CA GLN A 27 -6.95 10.12 32.51
C GLN A 27 -6.06 9.20 31.67
N PRO A 28 -5.64 9.62 30.46
CA PRO A 28 -4.73 8.83 29.63
C PRO A 28 -3.43 8.45 30.37
N PRO A 29 -2.76 7.36 29.97
CA PRO A 29 -1.50 6.93 30.60
C PRO A 29 -0.31 7.81 30.15
N TYR A 30 0.02 8.84 30.93
CA TYR A 30 1.17 9.74 30.70
C TYR A 30 2.16 9.79 31.88
N SER A 31 3.36 10.33 31.64
CA SER A 31 4.43 10.54 32.63
C SER A 31 4.79 12.03 32.76
N CYS A 32 5.61 12.38 33.75
CA CYS A 32 6.26 13.70 33.89
C CYS A 32 5.33 14.91 34.13
N ASP A 33 4.22 14.76 34.87
CA ASP A 33 3.42 15.95 35.23
C ASP A 33 4.16 16.85 36.23
N SER A 34 4.22 18.15 35.92
CA SER A 34 4.71 19.17 36.85
C SER A 34 3.77 19.41 38.04
N SER A 35 2.56 18.85 38.02
CA SER A 35 1.65 18.82 39.17
C SER A 35 1.95 17.70 40.18
N SER A 36 2.79 16.71 39.82
CA SER A 36 3.05 15.54 40.66
C SER A 36 4.22 15.75 41.62
N ASN A 37 4.13 15.19 42.82
CA ASN A 37 5.19 15.22 43.85
C ASN A 37 6.38 14.27 43.53
N SER A 38 6.65 14.00 42.25
CA SER A 38 7.66 13.04 41.79
C SER A 38 9.04 13.71 41.62
N PRO A 39 10.15 12.95 41.71
CA PRO A 39 11.48 13.46 41.38
C PRO A 39 11.54 13.98 39.93
N TYR A 40 12.09 15.18 39.73
CA TYR A 40 12.25 15.76 38.39
C TYR A 40 13.43 15.13 37.65
N TYR A 41 13.16 14.10 36.84
CA TYR A 41 14.18 13.43 36.03
C TYR A 41 14.54 14.24 34.77
N PRO A 42 15.80 14.20 34.28
CA PRO A 42 16.20 14.85 33.03
C PRO A 42 15.39 14.38 31.81
N PHE A 43 14.93 13.11 31.75
CA PHE A 43 14.02 12.66 30.70
C PHE A 43 12.66 13.39 30.67
N CYS A 44 12.26 14.08 31.75
CA CYS A 44 11.08 14.96 31.80
C CYS A 44 11.37 16.40 31.34
N ASN A 45 12.62 16.78 31.06
CA ASN A 45 12.96 18.12 30.60
C ASN A 45 12.75 18.25 29.09
N THR A 46 11.61 18.83 28.70
CA THR A 46 11.19 19.08 27.31
C THR A 46 12.14 19.97 26.51
N ARG A 47 13.12 20.63 27.14
CA ARG A 47 14.16 21.44 26.49
C ARG A 47 15.42 20.64 26.14
N LEU A 48 15.51 19.36 26.49
CA LEU A 48 16.60 18.48 26.06
C LEU A 48 16.23 17.73 24.76
N PRO A 49 17.18 17.51 23.84
CA PRO A 49 16.95 16.68 22.65
C PRO A 49 16.39 15.30 22.99
N ILE A 50 15.48 14.78 22.16
CA ILE A 50 14.79 13.50 22.39
C ILE A 50 15.77 12.35 22.65
N THR A 51 16.87 12.30 21.89
CA THR A 51 17.94 11.30 22.07
C THR A 51 18.57 11.35 23.47
N LYS A 52 18.76 12.55 24.05
CA LYS A 52 19.30 12.73 25.41
C LYS A 52 18.29 12.35 26.49
N ARG A 53 17.01 12.63 26.26
CA ARG A 53 15.92 12.22 27.15
C ARG A 53 15.74 10.71 27.17
N ALA A 54 15.77 10.05 26.01
CA ALA A 54 15.75 8.60 25.90
C ALA A 54 17.00 7.94 26.54
N GLN A 55 18.19 8.51 26.33
CA GLN A 55 19.43 8.06 26.98
C GLN A 55 19.35 8.13 28.51
N ASP A 56 18.90 9.26 29.07
CA ASP A 56 18.71 9.41 30.51
C ASP A 56 17.74 8.37 31.08
N LEU A 57 16.58 8.18 30.45
CA LEU A 57 15.59 7.18 30.88
C LEU A 57 16.15 5.75 30.83
N VAL A 58 16.76 5.35 29.72
CA VAL A 58 17.32 3.98 29.55
C VAL A 58 18.48 3.72 30.51
N SER A 59 19.30 4.73 30.82
CA SER A 59 20.38 4.61 31.82
C SER A 59 19.87 4.31 33.24
N ARG A 60 18.61 4.66 33.54
CA ARG A 60 17.98 4.48 34.86
C ARG A 60 17.34 3.11 35.04
N LEU A 61 17.25 2.27 34.00
CA LEU A 61 16.57 0.97 34.02
C LEU A 61 17.48 -0.17 34.49
N THR A 62 16.95 -1.07 35.32
CA THR A 62 17.57 -2.37 35.62
C THR A 62 17.45 -3.31 34.42
N LEU A 63 18.24 -4.38 34.36
CA LEU A 63 18.19 -5.33 33.24
C LEU A 63 16.79 -5.97 33.06
N ASP A 64 16.09 -6.26 34.15
CA ASP A 64 14.77 -6.91 34.10
C ASP A 64 13.69 -5.95 33.57
N GLU A 65 13.74 -4.68 33.97
CA GLU A 65 12.87 -3.63 33.38
C GLU A 65 13.23 -3.36 31.92
N LYS A 66 14.53 -3.37 31.56
CA LYS A 66 14.98 -3.22 30.17
C LYS A 66 14.39 -4.30 29.28
N LEU A 67 14.52 -5.57 29.67
CA LEU A 67 13.93 -6.70 28.94
C LEU A 67 12.40 -6.61 28.87
N ALA A 68 11.74 -6.19 29.95
CA ALA A 68 10.29 -6.02 29.98
C ALA A 68 9.75 -4.90 29.08
N GLN A 69 10.56 -3.90 28.69
CA GLN A 69 10.15 -2.85 27.75
C GLN A 69 10.41 -3.20 26.27
N LEU A 70 11.05 -4.34 25.97
CA LEU A 70 11.34 -4.81 24.60
C LEU A 70 10.21 -5.66 23.98
N VAL A 71 9.08 -5.83 24.66
CA VAL A 71 7.91 -6.59 24.19
C VAL A 71 6.71 -5.69 23.98
N ASN A 72 5.77 -6.10 23.14
CA ASN A 72 4.62 -5.28 22.76
C ASN A 72 3.75 -4.90 23.96
N THR A 73 3.59 -5.80 24.93
CA THR A 73 2.86 -5.54 26.18
C THR A 73 3.82 -5.07 27.29
N ALA A 74 4.40 -3.89 27.11
CA ALA A 74 5.36 -3.32 28.05
C ALA A 74 4.67 -2.93 29.38
N PRO A 75 5.10 -3.45 30.54
CA PRO A 75 4.50 -3.14 31.83
C PRO A 75 4.89 -1.73 32.31
N ALA A 76 4.24 -1.27 33.38
CA ALA A 76 4.60 -0.01 34.03
C ALA A 76 5.93 -0.13 34.77
N ILE A 77 6.62 1.01 34.96
CA ILE A 77 7.80 1.14 35.83
C ILE A 77 7.46 2.17 36.91
N PRO A 78 6.80 1.77 38.01
CA PRO A 78 6.23 2.71 38.98
C PRO A 78 7.25 3.67 39.60
N ARG A 79 8.46 3.17 39.91
CA ARG A 79 9.54 3.98 40.52
C ARG A 79 10.06 5.12 39.63
N LEU A 80 9.76 5.11 38.33
CA LEU A 80 10.11 6.18 37.37
C LEU A 80 8.86 6.93 36.88
N GLY A 81 7.67 6.61 37.38
CA GLY A 81 6.41 7.21 36.93
C GLY A 81 6.06 6.90 35.46
N ILE A 82 6.53 5.78 34.92
CA ILE A 82 6.27 5.38 33.52
C ILE A 82 5.09 4.39 33.48
N PRO A 83 3.96 4.72 32.83
CA PRO A 83 2.86 3.79 32.63
C PRO A 83 3.24 2.59 31.75
N SER A 84 2.44 1.54 31.83
CA SER A 84 2.43 0.46 30.84
C SER A 84 2.08 1.01 29.46
N TYR A 85 2.54 0.31 28.42
CA TYR A 85 2.36 0.73 27.03
C TYR A 85 2.12 -0.50 26.16
N GLN A 86 1.15 -0.40 25.26
CA GLN A 86 0.88 -1.44 24.28
C GLN A 86 1.37 -0.99 22.89
N TRP A 87 2.36 -1.68 22.34
CA TRP A 87 2.85 -1.41 20.99
C TRP A 87 1.86 -1.88 19.92
N TRP A 88 1.10 -2.95 20.18
CA TRP A 88 0.12 -3.52 19.26
C TRP A 88 -1.24 -2.82 19.31
N SER A 89 -1.44 -1.90 18.37
CA SER A 89 -2.76 -1.43 17.94
C SER A 89 -2.87 -1.56 16.42
N GLU A 90 -4.08 -1.65 15.87
CA GLU A 90 -4.31 -1.76 14.43
C GLU A 90 -5.19 -0.60 13.93
N ALA A 91 -4.96 -0.19 12.68
CA ALA A 91 -5.57 1.01 12.09
C ALA A 91 -5.85 0.90 10.58
N LEU A 92 -5.79 -0.31 10.01
CA LEU A 92 -5.61 -0.56 8.57
C LEU A 92 -6.55 0.27 7.67
N HIS A 93 -7.84 0.31 8.01
CA HIS A 93 -8.87 1.09 7.32
C HIS A 93 -9.88 1.71 8.31
N GLY A 94 -9.42 2.02 9.52
CA GLY A 94 -10.22 2.44 10.68
C GLY A 94 -9.53 2.03 11.98
N VAL A 95 -9.76 2.75 13.08
CA VAL A 95 -9.15 2.39 14.38
C VAL A 95 -9.75 1.07 14.87
N ALA A 96 -8.92 0.07 15.13
CA ALA A 96 -9.38 -1.29 15.41
C ALA A 96 -9.03 -1.78 16.82
N ASP A 97 -9.95 -2.57 17.40
CA ASP A 97 -9.73 -3.43 18.56
C ASP A 97 -9.20 -4.83 18.16
N ALA A 98 -8.66 -4.95 16.95
CA ALA A 98 -7.73 -6.02 16.59
C ALA A 98 -6.37 -5.75 17.26
N GLY A 99 -6.04 -6.55 18.28
CA GLY A 99 -4.89 -6.33 19.15
C GLY A 99 -5.30 -5.92 20.57
N PHE A 100 -4.37 -5.38 21.36
CA PHE A 100 -4.60 -5.12 22.79
C PHE A 100 -4.60 -3.63 23.18
N GLY A 101 -4.25 -2.73 22.25
CA GLY A 101 -4.02 -1.32 22.53
C GLY A 101 -5.28 -0.46 22.63
N ILE A 102 -6.36 -0.84 21.95
CA ILE A 102 -7.60 -0.07 21.80
C ILE A 102 -8.74 -0.71 22.58
N ARG A 103 -9.64 0.10 23.17
CA ARG A 103 -10.80 -0.38 23.94
C ARG A 103 -12.06 0.47 23.68
N PHE A 104 -13.06 -0.07 23.01
CA PHE A 104 -14.35 0.62 22.76
C PHE A 104 -15.35 0.52 23.93
N ASN A 105 -14.86 0.59 25.18
CA ASN A 105 -15.66 0.38 26.39
C ASN A 105 -16.02 1.67 27.17
N GLY A 106 -15.38 2.80 26.92
CA GLY A 106 -15.62 4.10 27.59
C GLY A 106 -16.71 4.95 26.94
N THR A 107 -16.44 6.24 26.72
CA THR A 107 -17.36 7.16 26.02
C THR A 107 -17.42 6.89 24.52
N ILE A 108 -16.30 6.49 23.92
CA ILE A 108 -16.19 6.09 22.50
C ILE A 108 -16.51 4.59 22.39
N LYS A 109 -17.51 4.22 21.58
CA LYS A 109 -18.01 2.83 21.44
C LYS A 109 -17.73 2.19 20.07
N SER A 110 -17.11 2.93 19.17
CA SER A 110 -16.92 2.61 17.75
C SER A 110 -15.91 3.58 17.12
N ALA A 111 -15.42 3.27 15.92
CA ALA A 111 -14.61 4.16 15.09
C ALA A 111 -15.06 4.08 13.62
N THR A 112 -14.68 5.07 12.80
CA THR A 112 -15.08 5.12 11.39
C THR A 112 -14.40 3.98 10.64
N SER A 113 -15.19 3.16 9.93
CA SER A 113 -14.70 2.00 9.18
C SER A 113 -14.83 2.24 7.68
N PHE A 114 -13.73 2.69 7.10
CA PHE A 114 -13.56 2.98 5.68
C PHE A 114 -13.60 1.70 4.84
N PRO A 115 -13.67 1.78 3.50
CA PRO A 115 -13.46 0.61 2.65
C PRO A 115 -12.08 0.00 2.87
N GLN A 116 -12.03 -1.33 2.77
CA GLN A 116 -10.78 -2.09 2.84
C GLN A 116 -9.78 -1.59 1.79
N VAL A 117 -8.48 -1.68 2.08
CA VAL A 117 -7.43 -0.92 1.37
C VAL A 117 -7.50 -1.11 -0.14
N ILE A 118 -7.70 -2.33 -0.63
CA ILE A 118 -7.78 -2.63 -2.06
C ILE A 118 -8.91 -1.90 -2.80
N LEU A 119 -10.03 -1.56 -2.16
CA LEU A 119 -11.07 -0.72 -2.78
C LEU A 119 -10.71 0.76 -2.71
N THR A 120 -10.22 1.22 -1.55
CA THR A 120 -9.75 2.59 -1.38
C THR A 120 -8.65 2.93 -2.40
N ALA A 121 -7.76 1.97 -2.70
CA ALA A 121 -6.73 2.04 -3.72
C ALA A 121 -7.32 2.20 -5.15
N ALA A 122 -8.43 1.55 -5.48
CA ALA A 122 -9.06 1.62 -6.80
C ALA A 122 -9.53 3.04 -7.22
N SER A 123 -9.59 4.00 -6.29
CA SER A 123 -9.82 5.42 -6.58
C SER A 123 -8.61 6.17 -7.17
N PHE A 124 -7.39 5.61 -7.07
CA PHE A 124 -6.13 6.21 -7.53
C PHE A 124 -5.95 7.69 -7.11
N ASP A 125 -6.35 8.03 -5.88
CA ASP A 125 -6.32 9.39 -5.32
C ASP A 125 -5.50 9.43 -4.02
N PRO A 126 -4.19 9.79 -4.08
CA PRO A 126 -3.35 9.86 -2.90
C PRO A 126 -3.80 10.89 -1.87
N ASN A 127 -4.52 11.96 -2.28
CA ASN A 127 -5.07 12.92 -1.34
C ASN A 127 -6.23 12.30 -0.56
N LEU A 128 -7.15 11.58 -1.22
CA LEU A 128 -8.20 10.81 -0.54
C LEU A 128 -7.60 9.81 0.47
N TRP A 129 -6.57 9.06 0.08
CA TRP A 129 -5.85 8.13 0.98
C TRP A 129 -5.26 8.84 2.21
N TYR A 130 -4.66 10.02 2.01
CA TYR A 130 -4.15 10.86 3.09
C TYR A 130 -5.27 11.43 3.98
N GLN A 131 -6.41 11.89 3.45
CA GLN A 131 -7.52 12.37 4.28
C GLN A 131 -8.13 11.24 5.13
N ILE A 132 -8.21 10.01 4.57
CA ILE A 132 -8.66 8.82 5.31
C ILE A 132 -7.72 8.56 6.48
N SER A 133 -6.42 8.41 6.22
CA SER A 133 -5.46 8.12 7.29
C SER A 133 -5.31 9.27 8.31
N LYS A 134 -5.44 10.52 7.87
CA LYS A 134 -5.52 11.69 8.74
C LYS A 134 -6.73 11.68 9.66
N THR A 135 -7.86 11.16 9.18
CA THR A 135 -9.06 10.93 9.98
C THR A 135 -8.83 9.81 10.99
N ILE A 136 -8.26 8.68 10.55
CA ILE A 136 -7.91 7.55 11.44
C ILE A 136 -6.94 8.00 12.54
N GLY A 137 -5.93 8.81 12.21
CA GLY A 137 -4.96 9.35 13.18
C GLY A 137 -5.57 10.32 14.19
N LYS A 138 -6.62 11.08 13.81
CA LYS A 138 -7.42 11.87 14.74
C LYS A 138 -8.26 10.99 15.65
N GLU A 139 -8.97 10.00 15.12
CA GLU A 139 -9.80 9.10 15.92
C GLU A 139 -8.95 8.30 16.92
N ALA A 140 -7.78 7.82 16.50
CA ALA A 140 -6.79 7.19 17.36
C ALA A 140 -6.38 8.09 18.53
N ARG A 141 -6.13 9.38 18.26
CA ARG A 141 -5.75 10.36 19.28
C ARG A 141 -6.92 10.73 20.21
N ALA A 142 -8.17 10.75 19.69
CA ALA A 142 -9.38 10.91 20.50
C ALA A 142 -9.58 9.72 21.47
N VAL A 143 -9.43 8.49 20.98
CA VAL A 143 -9.51 7.26 21.80
C VAL A 143 -8.42 7.25 22.86
N TYR A 144 -7.19 7.67 22.54
CA TYR A 144 -6.15 7.86 23.56
C TYR A 144 -6.54 8.94 24.59
N ASN A 145 -6.93 10.15 24.15
CA ASN A 145 -7.25 11.26 25.06
C ASN A 145 -8.42 10.95 26.01
N ALA A 146 -9.36 10.08 25.60
CA ALA A 146 -10.44 9.56 26.44
C ALA A 146 -10.01 8.48 27.46
N GLY A 147 -8.72 8.13 27.52
CA GLY A 147 -8.18 7.03 28.33
C GLY A 147 -8.48 5.63 27.79
N GLN A 148 -8.97 5.54 26.55
CA GLN A 148 -9.43 4.30 25.92
C GLN A 148 -8.38 3.62 25.03
N ALA A 149 -7.17 4.19 24.93
CA ALA A 149 -6.01 3.52 24.36
C ALA A 149 -4.87 3.38 25.38
N THR A 150 -4.22 2.21 25.41
CA THR A 150 -2.99 1.94 26.17
C THR A 150 -1.73 2.09 25.32
N GLY A 151 -1.87 2.53 24.07
CA GLY A 151 -0.79 2.85 23.14
C GLY A 151 -1.24 3.82 22.05
N MET A 152 -0.30 4.29 21.23
CA MET A 152 -0.58 5.12 20.04
C MET A 152 0.33 4.75 18.84
N THR A 153 0.82 3.51 18.83
CA THR A 153 1.55 2.88 17.73
C THR A 153 0.62 1.91 17.03
N PHE A 154 0.50 2.07 15.71
CA PHE A 154 -0.41 1.30 14.89
C PHE A 154 0.37 0.56 13.81
N TRP A 155 0.11 -0.74 13.67
CA TRP A 155 0.79 -1.60 12.71
C TRP A 155 0.12 -1.56 11.34
N ALA A 156 0.01 -0.33 10.83
CA ALA A 156 -0.49 -0.01 9.50
C ALA A 156 0.36 1.14 8.91
N PRO A 157 0.52 1.19 7.57
CA PRO A 157 -0.18 0.41 6.55
C PRO A 157 0.47 -0.93 6.20
N ASN A 158 -0.32 -1.87 5.66
CA ASN A 158 0.22 -2.96 4.86
C ASN A 158 0.54 -2.43 3.45
N ILE A 159 1.78 -2.61 3.00
CA ILE A 159 2.30 -2.12 1.71
C ILE A 159 3.07 -3.19 0.93
N ASN A 160 2.81 -4.46 1.25
CA ASN A 160 3.25 -5.57 0.40
C ASN A 160 2.55 -5.48 -0.97
N VAL A 161 3.23 -5.93 -2.02
CA VAL A 161 2.65 -6.01 -3.37
C VAL A 161 1.73 -7.24 -3.43
N PHE A 162 0.51 -7.09 -3.95
CA PHE A 162 -0.44 -8.20 -4.19
C PHE A 162 0.00 -9.03 -5.41
N ARG A 163 1.17 -9.68 -5.30
CA ARG A 163 1.89 -10.40 -6.36
C ARG A 163 1.13 -11.61 -6.91
N ASP A 164 0.52 -12.39 -6.02
CA ASP A 164 -0.26 -13.56 -6.40
C ASP A 164 -1.74 -13.33 -6.06
N PRO A 165 -2.67 -13.42 -7.04
CA PRO A 165 -4.08 -13.12 -6.83
C PRO A 165 -4.77 -13.99 -5.75
N ARG A 166 -4.17 -15.11 -5.37
CA ARG A 166 -4.69 -16.04 -4.34
C ARG A 166 -4.44 -15.60 -2.91
N TRP A 167 -3.50 -14.67 -2.67
CA TRP A 167 -3.04 -14.33 -1.33
C TRP A 167 -4.17 -13.77 -0.45
N GLY A 168 -4.46 -14.44 0.67
CA GLY A 168 -5.60 -14.14 1.53
C GLY A 168 -5.59 -12.74 2.14
N ARG A 169 -4.40 -12.18 2.37
CA ARG A 169 -4.20 -10.82 2.91
C ARG A 169 -3.99 -9.75 1.84
N GLY A 170 -4.01 -10.09 0.56
CA GLY A 170 -3.86 -9.10 -0.53
C GLY A 170 -4.92 -8.00 -0.51
N GLN A 171 -6.09 -8.26 0.08
CA GLN A 171 -7.14 -7.27 0.37
C GLN A 171 -6.65 -6.06 1.19
N GLU A 172 -5.63 -6.25 2.04
CA GLU A 172 -5.05 -5.23 2.93
C GLU A 172 -4.10 -4.27 2.21
N THR A 173 -3.81 -4.50 0.91
CA THR A 173 -2.77 -3.79 0.16
C THR A 173 -3.35 -2.78 -0.83
N ALA A 174 -2.51 -1.92 -1.39
CA ALA A 174 -2.90 -1.04 -2.49
C ALA A 174 -2.82 -1.72 -3.88
N GLY A 175 -2.68 -3.05 -3.95
CA GLY A 175 -2.72 -3.82 -5.21
C GLY A 175 -1.37 -4.34 -5.69
N GLU A 176 -1.28 -4.66 -6.98
CA GLU A 176 -0.14 -5.39 -7.57
C GLU A 176 1.01 -4.49 -8.08
N ASP A 177 0.93 -3.17 -7.85
CA ASP A 177 1.88 -2.20 -8.37
C ASP A 177 2.80 -1.57 -7.30
N PRO A 178 4.14 -1.54 -7.50
CA PRO A 178 5.07 -0.94 -6.53
C PRO A 178 4.90 0.57 -6.35
N LEU A 179 4.67 1.34 -7.41
CA LEU A 179 4.52 2.81 -7.33
C LEU A 179 3.22 3.19 -6.60
N MET A 180 2.16 2.40 -6.81
CA MET A 180 0.88 2.54 -6.13
C MET A 180 0.99 2.24 -4.63
N ASN A 181 1.63 1.13 -4.24
CA ASN A 181 1.87 0.81 -2.83
C ASN A 181 2.82 1.82 -2.16
N ALA A 182 3.84 2.32 -2.88
CA ALA A 182 4.70 3.40 -2.41
C ALA A 182 3.91 4.69 -2.12
N LYS A 183 3.12 5.19 -3.09
CA LYS A 183 2.31 6.41 -2.92
C LYS A 183 1.22 6.24 -1.86
N TYR A 184 0.63 5.04 -1.71
CA TYR A 184 -0.29 4.73 -0.62
C TYR A 184 0.40 4.77 0.74
N GLY A 185 1.55 4.10 0.89
CA GLY A 185 2.35 4.12 2.11
C GLY A 185 2.73 5.54 2.55
N VAL A 186 3.22 6.37 1.63
CA VAL A 186 3.58 7.77 1.90
C VAL A 186 2.36 8.59 2.34
N ALA A 187 1.23 8.49 1.62
CA ALA A 187 0.01 9.24 1.94
C ALA A 187 -0.58 8.81 3.30
N TYR A 188 -0.63 7.50 3.56
CA TYR A 188 -1.10 6.95 4.82
C TYR A 188 -0.22 7.38 5.99
N VAL A 189 1.10 7.22 5.90
CA VAL A 189 2.04 7.54 6.98
C VAL A 189 1.99 9.04 7.31
N ARG A 190 1.99 9.93 6.30
CA ARG A 190 1.86 11.37 6.52
C ARG A 190 0.54 11.72 7.22
N GLY A 191 -0.57 11.11 6.79
CA GLY A 191 -1.90 11.33 7.37
C GLY A 191 -1.97 10.92 8.84
N LEU A 192 -1.64 9.67 9.17
CA LEU A 192 -1.74 9.13 10.53
C LEU A 192 -0.87 9.93 11.52
N GLN A 193 0.38 10.23 11.12
CA GLN A 193 1.38 10.88 11.97
C GLN A 193 1.14 12.37 12.19
N GLY A 194 0.36 13.02 11.32
CA GLY A 194 0.04 14.44 11.40
C GLY A 194 0.99 15.37 10.61
N ASP A 195 1.64 14.87 9.56
CA ASP A 195 2.32 15.72 8.57
C ASP A 195 1.28 16.36 7.61
N SER A 196 1.73 17.30 6.77
CA SER A 196 0.96 17.70 5.58
C SER A 196 1.05 16.66 4.47
N PHE A 197 0.13 16.72 3.51
CA PHE A 197 0.10 15.84 2.33
C PHE A 197 1.41 15.92 1.53
N GLU A 198 1.92 17.14 1.35
CA GLU A 198 3.21 17.43 0.70
C GLU A 198 4.42 16.91 1.49
N GLY A 199 4.23 16.59 2.77
CA GLY A 199 5.27 16.25 3.73
C GLY A 199 6.00 17.47 4.32
N GLY A 200 7.00 17.20 5.15
CA GLY A 200 8.00 18.19 5.59
C GLY A 200 7.55 19.17 6.68
N LYS A 201 6.31 19.08 7.17
CA LYS A 201 5.79 19.86 8.30
C LYS A 201 5.73 19.03 9.59
N LEU A 202 6.02 17.73 9.52
CA LEU A 202 6.25 16.86 10.68
C LEU A 202 7.52 17.28 11.44
N GLY A 203 7.31 18.08 12.48
CA GLY A 203 8.31 18.35 13.53
C GLY A 203 8.52 17.16 14.44
N GLU A 204 9.03 17.40 15.65
CA GLU A 204 9.31 16.34 16.63
C GLU A 204 8.06 15.61 17.17
N ARG A 205 6.86 16.11 16.90
CA ARG A 205 5.59 15.62 17.47
C ARG A 205 4.86 14.67 16.53
N LEU A 206 4.37 13.56 17.07
CA LEU A 206 3.52 12.57 16.39
C LEU A 206 2.08 12.63 16.94
N GLN A 207 1.09 12.75 16.05
CA GLN A 207 -0.34 12.58 16.36
C GLN A 207 -0.64 11.11 16.72
N ALA A 208 -0.09 10.19 15.93
CA ALA A 208 0.00 8.75 16.18
C ALA A 208 1.27 8.23 15.49
N SER A 209 1.66 6.98 15.72
CA SER A 209 2.81 6.35 15.07
C SER A 209 2.31 5.30 14.06
N ALA A 210 2.74 5.46 12.80
CA ALA A 210 2.49 4.52 11.72
C ALA A 210 3.66 3.55 11.56
N CYS A 211 3.37 2.32 11.13
CA CYS A 211 4.35 1.26 10.97
C CYS A 211 4.07 0.47 9.68
N CYS A 212 4.96 0.60 8.69
CA CYS A 212 4.81 -0.10 7.42
C CYS A 212 5.14 -1.59 7.56
N LYS A 213 4.20 -2.45 7.17
CA LYS A 213 4.32 -3.91 7.23
C LYS A 213 4.08 -4.56 5.86
N HIS A 214 4.63 -5.74 5.56
CA HIS A 214 5.54 -6.59 6.34
C HIS A 214 6.86 -6.77 5.55
N PHE A 215 7.98 -6.37 6.14
CA PHE A 215 9.27 -6.16 5.47
C PHE A 215 10.11 -7.46 5.49
N THR A 216 10.41 -8.12 4.37
CA THR A 216 9.94 -7.90 2.98
C THR A 216 9.64 -9.23 2.26
N ALA A 217 9.08 -9.14 1.05
CA ALA A 217 8.69 -10.29 0.21
C ALA A 217 7.77 -11.30 0.95
N TYR A 218 6.80 -10.76 1.69
CA TYR A 218 5.71 -11.48 2.33
C TYR A 218 4.42 -11.26 1.52
N ASP A 219 3.93 -12.31 0.87
CA ASP A 219 2.72 -12.32 0.04
C ASP A 219 2.13 -13.74 -0.14
N LEU A 220 2.29 -14.57 0.90
CA LEU A 220 1.77 -15.93 1.06
C LEU A 220 1.50 -16.13 2.55
N ASP A 221 0.33 -16.65 2.91
CA ASP A 221 -0.08 -16.88 4.30
C ASP A 221 -0.10 -18.37 4.66
N HIS A 222 -0.90 -19.15 3.94
CA HIS A 222 -1.00 -20.60 4.11
C HIS A 222 -1.63 -21.21 2.84
N TRP A 223 -0.80 -21.82 2.00
CA TRP A 223 -1.19 -22.40 0.70
C TRP A 223 -0.69 -23.83 0.58
N LYS A 224 -1.60 -24.80 0.32
CA LYS A 224 -1.25 -26.23 0.15
C LYS A 224 -0.41 -26.84 1.28
N GLY A 225 -0.63 -26.38 2.51
CA GLY A 225 0.11 -26.82 3.70
C GLY A 225 1.51 -26.20 3.85
N LEU A 226 1.88 -25.24 3.01
CA LEU A 226 3.03 -24.38 3.22
C LEU A 226 2.60 -23.12 3.97
N ASP A 227 3.14 -22.93 5.16
CA ASP A 227 2.83 -21.80 6.05
C ASP A 227 3.90 -20.69 5.98
N ARG A 228 3.44 -19.43 6.07
CA ARG A 228 4.25 -18.21 6.16
C ARG A 228 5.35 -18.24 7.21
N PHE A 229 5.16 -18.96 8.33
CA PHE A 229 6.13 -19.06 9.42
C PHE A 229 7.40 -19.81 9.00
N VAL A 230 7.32 -20.77 8.07
CA VAL A 230 8.47 -21.57 7.62
C VAL A 230 8.90 -21.31 6.17
N TYR A 231 8.08 -20.58 5.39
CA TYR A 231 8.36 -20.28 3.99
C TYR A 231 9.70 -19.56 3.77
N ASP A 232 10.45 -19.96 2.74
CA ASP A 232 11.62 -19.25 2.21
C ASP A 232 11.35 -18.69 0.81
N ALA A 233 11.14 -17.38 0.73
CA ALA A 233 10.93 -16.67 -0.51
C ALA A 233 12.24 -16.57 -1.30
N ARG A 234 12.31 -17.27 -2.43
CA ARG A 234 13.48 -17.30 -3.33
C ARG A 234 13.42 -16.15 -4.33
N VAL A 235 13.92 -14.97 -3.96
CA VAL A 235 13.76 -13.72 -4.73
C VAL A 235 15.09 -13.27 -5.32
N THR A 236 15.11 -12.85 -6.59
CA THR A 236 16.31 -12.29 -7.23
C THR A 236 16.63 -10.89 -6.70
N SER A 237 17.91 -10.48 -6.75
CA SER A 237 18.29 -9.09 -6.43
C SER A 237 17.56 -8.07 -7.30
N GLN A 238 17.34 -8.44 -8.58
CA GLN A 238 16.55 -7.67 -9.53
C GLN A 238 15.11 -7.46 -9.06
N ASP A 239 14.35 -8.53 -8.80
CA ASP A 239 12.94 -8.42 -8.40
C ASP A 239 12.79 -7.78 -7.00
N LEU A 240 13.76 -7.98 -6.09
CA LEU A 240 13.82 -7.26 -4.80
C LEU A 240 13.86 -5.74 -4.99
N ALA A 241 14.83 -5.24 -5.76
CA ALA A 241 14.99 -3.81 -6.02
C ALA A 241 13.84 -3.23 -6.85
N ASP A 242 13.32 -4.00 -7.80
CA ASP A 242 12.35 -3.55 -8.80
C ASP A 242 10.88 -3.69 -8.35
N THR A 243 10.57 -4.51 -7.35
CA THR A 243 9.19 -4.79 -6.93
C THR A 243 8.98 -4.78 -5.41
N TYR A 244 9.75 -5.54 -4.64
CA TYR A 244 9.41 -5.77 -3.21
C TYR A 244 9.92 -4.69 -2.26
N GLN A 245 11.01 -3.99 -2.59
CA GLN A 245 11.61 -2.94 -1.75
C GLN A 245 11.09 -1.51 -1.96
N PRO A 246 10.74 -1.04 -3.18
CA PRO A 246 10.34 0.36 -3.40
C PRO A 246 9.22 0.89 -2.48
N PRO A 247 8.15 0.14 -2.15
CA PRO A 247 7.12 0.62 -1.23
C PRO A 247 7.68 0.96 0.16
N PHE A 248 8.59 0.13 0.67
CA PHE A 248 9.23 0.33 1.98
C PHE A 248 10.23 1.48 1.96
N GLN A 249 11.00 1.61 0.87
CA GLN A 249 11.89 2.76 0.67
C GLN A 249 11.10 4.07 0.72
N SER A 250 10.05 4.23 -0.09
CA SER A 250 9.24 5.45 -0.09
C SER A 250 8.53 5.68 1.24
N CYS A 251 8.03 4.64 1.91
CA CYS A 251 7.45 4.76 3.25
C CYS A 251 8.45 5.35 4.28
N ILE A 252 9.72 4.94 4.23
CA ILE A 252 10.78 5.42 5.10
C ILE A 252 11.22 6.83 4.71
N GLU A 253 11.68 7.02 3.47
CA GLU A 253 12.35 8.25 3.02
C GLU A 253 11.36 9.40 2.80
N GLN A 254 10.28 9.14 2.06
CA GLN A 254 9.28 10.16 1.70
C GLN A 254 8.14 10.24 2.73
N GLY A 255 7.72 9.09 3.28
CA GLY A 255 6.68 9.01 4.31
C GLY A 255 7.18 9.43 5.71
N ARG A 256 8.47 9.27 5.99
CA ARG A 256 9.08 9.46 7.33
C ARG A 256 8.37 8.66 8.41
N ALA A 257 8.12 7.38 8.12
CA ALA A 257 7.48 6.46 9.06
C ALA A 257 8.24 6.36 10.39
N SER A 258 7.49 6.22 11.47
CA SER A 258 8.06 6.01 12.81
C SER A 258 8.27 4.53 13.13
N GLY A 259 7.62 3.60 12.42
CA GLY A 259 7.82 2.16 12.55
C GLY A 259 8.01 1.44 11.20
N ILE A 260 8.66 0.28 11.23
CA ILE A 260 8.52 -0.79 10.23
C ILE A 260 8.42 -2.15 10.93
N MET A 261 7.71 -3.10 10.33
CA MET A 261 7.55 -4.46 10.85
C MET A 261 8.33 -5.44 9.98
N CYS A 262 9.24 -6.23 10.56
CA CYS A 262 9.87 -7.34 9.86
C CYS A 262 8.92 -8.56 9.82
N ALA A 263 8.82 -9.20 8.65
CA ALA A 263 7.87 -10.29 8.41
C ALA A 263 8.32 -11.65 9.00
N TYR A 264 7.40 -12.61 9.06
CA TYR A 264 7.67 -13.99 9.48
C TYR A 264 8.68 -14.73 8.60
N ASN A 265 8.50 -14.64 7.28
CA ASN A 265 9.15 -15.53 6.33
C ASN A 265 10.66 -15.30 6.22
N ARG A 266 11.33 -16.31 5.66
CA ARG A 266 12.71 -16.18 5.19
C ARG A 266 12.72 -15.59 3.79
N VAL A 267 13.82 -14.90 3.46
CA VAL A 267 14.16 -14.46 2.10
C VAL A 267 15.54 -14.97 1.79
N ASN A 268 15.66 -15.79 0.74
CA ASN A 268 16.89 -16.46 0.31
C ASN A 268 17.64 -17.22 1.43
N GLY A 269 16.90 -17.78 2.40
CA GLY A 269 17.39 -18.59 3.52
C GLY A 269 17.52 -17.83 4.84
N VAL A 270 17.39 -16.50 4.86
CA VAL A 270 17.58 -15.66 6.05
C VAL A 270 16.22 -15.14 6.57
N PRO A 271 15.86 -15.33 7.85
CA PRO A 271 14.62 -14.80 8.43
C PRO A 271 14.60 -13.28 8.38
N ASN A 272 13.49 -12.68 7.95
CA ASN A 272 13.40 -11.23 7.77
C ASN A 272 13.77 -10.44 9.05
N CYS A 273 13.31 -10.88 10.23
CA CYS A 273 13.66 -10.25 11.52
C CYS A 273 15.12 -10.46 11.98
N ALA A 274 15.86 -11.41 11.40
CA ALA A 274 17.30 -11.62 11.65
C ALA A 274 18.19 -11.08 10.52
N ASN A 275 17.60 -10.54 9.44
CA ASN A 275 18.34 -10.23 8.22
C ASN A 275 19.18 -8.94 8.35
N PHE A 276 20.49 -9.11 8.56
CA PHE A 276 21.46 -8.02 8.69
C PHE A 276 21.42 -7.04 7.52
N ASN A 277 21.36 -7.55 6.28
CA ASN A 277 21.44 -6.70 5.10
C ASN A 277 20.16 -5.88 4.95
N LEU A 278 19.01 -6.49 5.21
CA LEU A 278 17.70 -5.83 5.13
C LEU A 278 17.52 -4.75 6.22
N LEU A 279 17.72 -5.11 7.48
CA LEU A 279 17.38 -4.23 8.61
C LEU A 279 18.47 -3.17 8.87
N THR A 280 19.75 -3.55 8.89
CA THR A 280 20.83 -2.60 9.18
C THR A 280 21.35 -1.89 7.93
N LYS A 281 21.80 -2.60 6.89
CA LYS A 281 22.36 -1.94 5.69
C LYS A 281 21.29 -1.17 4.91
N THR A 282 20.18 -1.81 4.54
CA THR A 282 19.16 -1.17 3.72
C THR A 282 18.33 -0.17 4.53
N ALA A 283 17.52 -0.61 5.51
CA ALA A 283 16.62 0.32 6.20
C ALA A 283 17.36 1.40 7.03
N ARG A 284 18.30 1.04 7.92
CA ARG A 284 18.96 2.01 8.80
C ARG A 284 20.08 2.81 8.11
N GLN A 285 20.94 2.19 7.30
CA GLN A 285 22.14 2.85 6.75
C GLN A 285 21.94 3.48 5.36
N GLN A 286 21.21 2.82 4.45
CA GLN A 286 20.91 3.33 3.11
C GLN A 286 19.75 4.33 3.19
N TRP A 287 18.54 3.85 3.57
CA TRP A 287 17.30 4.64 3.63
C TRP A 287 17.15 5.54 4.88
N LYS A 288 18.19 5.60 5.74
CA LYS A 288 18.27 6.50 6.92
C LYS A 288 17.10 6.38 7.93
N PHE A 289 16.50 5.21 8.08
CA PHE A 289 15.32 5.02 8.92
C PHE A 289 15.54 5.43 10.39
N ASP A 290 14.79 6.45 10.85
CA ASP A 290 14.80 7.03 12.21
C ASP A 290 13.49 6.73 12.97
N GLY A 291 13.16 5.43 13.05
CA GLY A 291 12.00 4.90 13.77
C GLY A 291 12.33 3.70 14.66
N TYR A 292 11.35 2.84 14.93
CA TYR A 292 11.51 1.52 15.55
C TYR A 292 11.26 0.37 14.56
N ILE A 293 11.94 -0.75 14.73
CA ILE A 293 11.63 -1.99 14.02
C ILE A 293 10.90 -2.93 15.00
N THR A 294 9.69 -3.38 14.63
CA THR A 294 8.96 -4.42 15.37
C THR A 294 9.09 -5.77 14.67
N SER A 295 9.04 -6.86 15.43
CA SER A 295 8.68 -8.17 14.87
C SER A 295 7.19 -8.21 14.53
N ASP A 296 6.82 -9.10 13.61
CA ASP A 296 5.48 -9.69 13.57
C ASP A 296 5.28 -10.67 14.75
N CYS A 297 4.05 -11.07 15.02
CA CYS A 297 3.65 -11.72 16.29
C CYS A 297 4.08 -13.19 16.43
N GLY A 298 5.13 -13.41 17.22
CA GLY A 298 5.82 -14.70 17.35
C GLY A 298 7.00 -14.87 16.38
N ALA A 299 7.29 -13.90 15.49
CA ALA A 299 8.37 -14.02 14.51
C ALA A 299 9.77 -14.19 15.14
N VAL A 300 9.96 -13.82 16.40
CA VAL A 300 11.22 -14.06 17.15
C VAL A 300 11.34 -15.51 17.61
N SER A 301 10.26 -16.14 18.08
CA SER A 301 10.27 -17.52 18.54
C SER A 301 10.35 -18.50 17.36
N ILE A 302 9.61 -18.22 16.29
CA ILE A 302 9.57 -18.97 15.03
C ILE A 302 10.98 -19.21 14.43
N ILE A 303 11.92 -18.26 14.58
CA ILE A 303 13.33 -18.38 14.11
C ILE A 303 14.06 -19.59 14.71
N HIS A 304 13.72 -19.97 15.94
CA HIS A 304 14.22 -21.16 16.63
C HIS A 304 13.21 -22.33 16.53
N ASP A 305 11.98 -22.10 17.00
CA ASP A 305 10.99 -23.13 17.30
C ASP A 305 10.49 -23.87 16.03
N GLU A 306 10.47 -23.19 14.87
CA GLU A 306 9.90 -23.73 13.62
C GLU A 306 10.86 -23.67 12.42
N GLN A 307 11.60 -22.57 12.25
CA GLN A 307 12.51 -22.39 11.11
C GLN A 307 13.85 -23.12 11.26
N GLY A 308 14.24 -23.47 12.48
CA GLY A 308 15.52 -24.12 12.81
C GLY A 308 16.76 -23.29 12.44
N TYR A 309 16.62 -21.97 12.30
CA TYR A 309 17.72 -21.06 11.92
C TYR A 309 18.64 -20.80 13.13
N ALA A 310 18.03 -20.48 14.27
CA ALA A 310 18.72 -20.39 15.56
C ALA A 310 18.75 -21.75 16.26
N LYS A 311 19.83 -22.03 17.03
CA LYS A 311 20.03 -23.32 17.73
C LYS A 311 19.53 -23.36 19.17
N THR A 312 19.37 -22.22 19.81
CA THR A 312 18.69 -22.06 21.11
C THR A 312 17.82 -20.81 21.08
N ALA A 313 16.87 -20.69 22.02
CA ALA A 313 16.06 -19.48 22.19
C ALA A 313 16.92 -18.22 22.39
N GLU A 314 18.06 -18.34 23.09
CA GLU A 314 19.03 -17.26 23.24
C GLU A 314 19.78 -16.94 21.94
N ASP A 315 19.94 -17.89 21.02
CA ASP A 315 20.48 -17.61 19.68
C ASP A 315 19.46 -16.84 18.82
N ALA A 316 18.17 -17.16 18.88
CA ALA A 316 17.16 -16.39 18.13
C ALA A 316 17.07 -14.93 18.59
N ILE A 317 17.06 -14.71 19.91
CA ILE A 317 17.20 -13.37 20.50
C ILE A 317 18.52 -12.74 20.07
N ALA A 318 19.62 -13.49 20.17
CA ALA A 318 20.91 -12.99 19.74
C ALA A 318 20.96 -12.71 18.24
N ASP A 319 20.14 -13.31 17.38
CA ASP A 319 20.16 -13.06 15.93
C ASP A 319 19.29 -11.86 15.53
N VAL A 320 18.13 -11.64 16.15
CA VAL A 320 17.35 -10.40 15.92
C VAL A 320 18.07 -9.16 16.48
N PHE A 321 18.81 -9.29 17.59
CA PHE A 321 19.79 -8.29 18.05
C PHE A 321 21.18 -8.44 17.39
N ARG A 322 21.42 -9.54 16.65
CA ARG A 322 22.55 -9.93 15.77
C ARG A 322 22.48 -9.34 14.35
N ALA A 323 21.33 -8.87 13.87
CA ALA A 323 21.12 -8.30 12.53
C ALA A 323 21.86 -6.96 12.25
N GLY A 324 22.93 -6.66 12.98
CA GLY A 324 23.91 -5.60 12.73
C GLY A 324 25.33 -5.99 13.20
N ILE A 325 25.53 -7.25 13.57
CA ILE A 325 26.76 -8.06 13.70
C ILE A 325 27.36 -8.50 12.35
N VAL A 326 28.60 -8.14 11.97
CA VAL A 326 29.37 -9.03 11.07
C VAL A 326 30.43 -9.73 11.90
N GLU A 327 30.21 -11.02 12.16
CA GLU A 327 31.23 -11.95 12.65
C GLU A 327 31.16 -13.20 11.76
N ALA A 328 32.31 -13.64 11.22
CA ALA A 328 32.33 -14.55 10.08
C ALA A 328 32.11 -16.01 10.52
N ALA A 329 30.85 -16.44 10.52
CA ALA A 329 30.44 -17.82 10.79
C ALA A 329 29.85 -18.53 9.55
N ILE A 330 30.32 -18.21 8.35
CA ILE A 330 30.07 -19.03 7.16
C ILE A 330 30.92 -20.30 7.29
N GLY A 331 30.33 -21.35 7.86
CA GLY A 331 30.88 -22.70 7.76
C GLY A 331 30.92 -23.15 6.29
N PRO A 332 32.04 -23.71 5.80
CA PRO A 332 32.16 -24.06 4.38
C PRO A 332 31.35 -25.31 4.05
N ASN A 333 30.13 -25.15 3.52
CA ASN A 333 29.40 -26.19 2.80
C ASN A 333 28.23 -25.61 1.97
N LEU A 334 28.57 -25.02 0.82
CA LEU A 334 27.67 -24.86 -0.34
C LEU A 334 28.58 -24.74 -1.59
N PRO A 335 28.42 -25.57 -2.64
CA PRO A 335 29.33 -25.55 -3.77
C PRO A 335 29.15 -24.29 -4.63
N THR A 336 30.26 -23.61 -4.94
CA THR A 336 30.28 -22.56 -5.97
C THR A 336 30.56 -23.19 -7.34
N GLU A 337 29.52 -23.40 -8.15
CA GLU A 337 29.71 -23.70 -9.57
C GLU A 337 30.40 -22.54 -10.28
N LYS A 338 31.44 -22.85 -11.07
CA LYS A 338 32.08 -21.89 -11.98
C LYS A 338 32.38 -22.55 -13.33
N SER A 339 31.75 -21.99 -14.37
CA SER A 339 32.24 -21.88 -15.74
C SER A 339 32.89 -23.13 -16.37
N ILE A 340 32.11 -23.85 -17.18
CA ILE A 340 32.62 -24.87 -18.12
C ILE A 340 33.10 -24.19 -19.41
N LEU A 341 34.35 -24.43 -19.81
CA LEU A 341 34.78 -24.51 -21.22
C LEU A 341 35.89 -25.59 -21.34
N PRO A 342 36.08 -26.23 -22.51
CA PRO A 342 36.48 -27.65 -22.54
C PRO A 342 37.97 -27.91 -22.77
N VAL A 343 38.41 -29.08 -22.29
CA VAL A 343 39.64 -29.76 -22.74
C VAL A 343 39.27 -31.21 -23.11
N PHE A 344 39.90 -31.73 -24.17
CA PHE A 344 39.55 -32.98 -24.84
C PHE A 344 40.32 -34.22 -24.31
N PHE A 345 39.93 -35.39 -24.83
CA PHE A 345 40.69 -36.66 -24.89
C PHE A 345 40.69 -37.57 -23.63
N PRO A 346 40.87 -38.91 -23.81
CA PRO A 346 39.76 -39.81 -23.46
C PRO A 346 40.13 -40.95 -22.50
N ILE A 347 39.13 -41.69 -22.02
CA ILE A 347 39.30 -42.97 -21.35
C ILE A 347 38.38 -44.04 -21.99
N ILE A 348 38.90 -45.25 -22.06
CA ILE A 348 38.33 -46.43 -22.73
C ILE A 348 37.39 -47.18 -21.74
N SER A 349 36.36 -47.84 -22.27
CA SER A 349 35.44 -48.69 -21.50
C SER A 349 36.13 -49.83 -20.73
N PRO A 350 35.47 -50.40 -19.71
CA PRO A 350 34.80 -51.66 -19.99
C PRO A 350 33.37 -51.80 -19.43
N THR A 351 32.69 -52.82 -19.94
CA THR A 351 31.32 -53.29 -19.65
C THR A 351 31.08 -53.72 -18.20
N PRO A 352 29.81 -53.83 -17.81
CA PRO A 352 29.32 -55.14 -17.32
C PRO A 352 28.08 -55.68 -18.07
N HIS A 353 27.70 -56.91 -17.74
CA HIS A 353 26.73 -57.74 -18.46
C HIS A 353 25.23 -57.41 -18.21
N ALA A 354 24.39 -57.74 -19.18
CA ALA A 354 22.97 -58.09 -18.97
C ALA A 354 22.81 -59.62 -18.85
N PRO A 355 21.63 -60.14 -18.45
CA PRO A 355 20.87 -60.87 -19.47
C PRO A 355 19.32 -60.81 -19.37
N HIS A 356 18.67 -60.71 -20.54
CA HIS A 356 17.36 -61.30 -20.90
C HIS A 356 16.06 -60.81 -20.21
N LEU A 357 14.85 -60.94 -20.80
CA LEU A 357 14.39 -61.65 -22.01
C LEU A 357 13.19 -60.92 -22.70
N LEU A 358 13.20 -60.80 -24.06
CA LEU A 358 12.09 -60.88 -25.08
C LEU A 358 10.64 -60.40 -24.74
N LEU A 359 9.84 -59.71 -25.58
CA LEU A 359 9.83 -59.19 -26.99
C LEU A 359 9.10 -57.79 -27.01
N THR A 360 8.50 -57.14 -28.04
CA THR A 360 8.14 -57.40 -29.47
C THR A 360 7.98 -56.07 -30.26
N GLN A 361 7.95 -56.10 -31.60
CA GLN A 361 7.72 -54.99 -32.57
C GLN A 361 7.34 -55.57 -33.96
N PRO A 362 7.07 -54.81 -35.05
CA PRO A 362 6.44 -53.49 -35.27
C PRO A 362 5.33 -53.67 -36.38
N PRO A 363 5.18 -52.93 -37.53
CA PRO A 363 5.41 -51.52 -37.93
C PRO A 363 4.20 -50.86 -38.70
N VAL A 364 4.36 -49.61 -39.19
CA VAL A 364 4.10 -49.12 -40.59
C VAL A 364 4.08 -47.57 -40.62
N ALA A 365 4.39 -46.93 -41.77
CA ALA A 365 4.52 -45.47 -41.93
C ALA A 365 3.87 -44.92 -43.25
N PRO A 366 4.25 -43.77 -43.86
CA PRO A 366 3.35 -42.68 -44.28
C PRO A 366 3.02 -42.68 -45.81
N PRO A 367 2.44 -41.60 -46.43
CA PRO A 367 3.32 -40.55 -47.01
C PRO A 367 2.74 -39.11 -47.28
N SER A 368 3.66 -38.16 -47.56
CA SER A 368 3.62 -37.09 -48.61
C SER A 368 2.43 -36.08 -48.75
N SER A 369 2.64 -34.76 -48.55
CA SER A 369 2.99 -33.74 -49.59
C SER A 369 1.79 -32.83 -50.02
N HIS A 370 1.87 -31.72 -50.80
CA HIS A 370 2.90 -31.16 -51.71
C HIS A 370 2.70 -29.62 -51.96
N HIS A 371 3.80 -28.86 -52.22
CA HIS A 371 3.90 -27.65 -53.11
C HIS A 371 3.10 -26.33 -52.82
N SER A 372 3.49 -25.11 -53.29
CA SER A 372 4.75 -24.55 -53.86
C SER A 372 4.76 -22.99 -53.96
N ARG A 373 5.97 -22.42 -54.15
CA ARG A 373 6.45 -21.23 -54.96
C ARG A 373 5.38 -20.33 -55.67
N ALA A 374 5.54 -19.03 -56.00
CA ALA A 374 6.69 -18.16 -56.41
C ALA A 374 6.18 -16.67 -56.55
N THR A 375 6.89 -15.58 -56.97
CA THR A 375 8.31 -15.11 -56.95
C THR A 375 8.43 -13.67 -57.56
N ILE A 376 9.24 -12.78 -56.93
CA ILE A 376 10.02 -11.57 -57.40
C ILE A 376 9.60 -10.76 -58.67
N ILE A 377 9.59 -9.41 -58.57
CA ILE A 377 9.99 -8.31 -59.54
C ILE A 377 9.54 -6.94 -58.92
N THR A 378 10.24 -5.79 -58.74
CA THR A 378 11.29 -4.95 -59.42
C THR A 378 10.72 -3.97 -60.48
N THR A 379 11.03 -2.65 -60.57
CA THR A 379 11.99 -1.71 -59.90
C THR A 379 11.70 -0.22 -60.28
N ASN A 380 12.42 0.76 -59.70
CA ASN A 380 12.68 2.16 -60.20
C ASN A 380 11.55 3.23 -60.11
N HIS A 381 11.77 4.57 -60.12
CA HIS A 381 12.98 5.47 -60.02
C HIS A 381 12.57 6.96 -59.73
N LEU A 382 13.42 7.75 -59.03
CA LEU A 382 13.86 9.18 -59.26
C LEU A 382 12.79 10.33 -59.44
N HIS A 383 13.01 11.65 -59.28
CA HIS A 383 14.20 12.52 -59.05
C HIS A 383 13.84 13.99 -58.59
N ILE A 384 14.87 14.80 -58.23
CA ILE A 384 14.99 16.30 -58.32
C ILE A 384 14.55 17.23 -57.15
N ALA A 385 15.29 18.36 -57.02
CA ALA A 385 15.19 19.52 -56.09
C ALA A 385 15.99 20.74 -56.72
N PRO A 386 16.26 21.91 -56.07
CA PRO A 386 15.66 22.59 -54.90
C PRO A 386 15.12 24.05 -55.16
N PRO A 387 15.72 25.23 -54.77
CA PRO A 387 14.98 26.35 -54.10
C PRO A 387 15.09 27.74 -54.85
N PRO A 388 14.67 28.95 -54.34
CA PRO A 388 15.24 29.68 -53.17
C PRO A 388 14.29 30.66 -52.37
N TYR A 389 14.89 31.44 -51.45
CA TYR A 389 14.40 32.61 -50.65
C TYR A 389 14.23 33.92 -51.50
N PRO A 390 14.02 35.18 -50.97
CA PRO A 390 13.66 35.72 -49.62
C PRO A 390 12.55 36.85 -49.61
N ILE A 391 12.36 37.58 -48.48
CA ILE A 391 12.21 39.07 -48.29
C ILE A 391 11.14 39.53 -47.24
N SER A 392 11.37 40.72 -46.66
CA SER A 392 10.66 41.43 -45.56
C SER A 392 9.41 42.23 -46.02
N SER A 393 8.51 42.77 -45.16
CA SER A 393 8.73 43.82 -44.15
C SER A 393 7.44 44.27 -43.40
N MET A 394 7.58 45.14 -42.38
CA MET A 394 6.73 46.28 -41.89
C MET A 394 5.19 46.36 -42.17
N SER A 395 4.31 46.97 -41.34
CA SER A 395 4.36 47.61 -40.00
C SER A 395 2.92 48.03 -39.52
N HIS A 396 2.80 48.90 -38.49
CA HIS A 396 1.60 49.64 -37.99
C HIS A 396 0.55 48.89 -37.12
N THR A 397 0.45 49.15 -35.79
CA THR A 397 -0.30 50.20 -35.01
C THR A 397 -1.83 50.04 -35.01
N THR A 398 -2.60 50.19 -33.92
CA THR A 398 -2.38 50.69 -32.53
C THR A 398 -3.35 49.94 -31.55
N THR A 399 -3.72 50.27 -30.29
CA THR A 399 -3.79 51.47 -29.41
C THR A 399 -3.44 51.14 -27.91
N SER A 400 -3.72 52.07 -26.99
CA SER A 400 -3.65 51.99 -25.49
C SER A 400 -4.67 53.05 -24.93
N PRO A 401 -4.80 53.45 -23.63
CA PRO A 401 -4.14 53.03 -22.38
C PRO A 401 -5.08 52.92 -21.13
N HIS A 402 -4.50 52.80 -19.90
CA HIS A 402 -4.88 53.40 -18.59
C HIS A 402 -4.44 52.49 -17.40
N HIS A 403 -4.01 52.96 -16.20
CA HIS A 403 -3.25 54.16 -15.81
C HIS A 403 -2.58 53.96 -14.42
N LEU A 404 -1.61 54.82 -14.03
CA LEU A 404 -0.80 54.69 -12.79
C LEU A 404 -1.50 55.19 -11.49
N SER A 405 -1.00 54.77 -10.31
CA SER A 405 -0.43 55.70 -9.30
C SER A 405 0.25 55.01 -8.09
N CYS A 406 1.22 55.69 -7.44
CA CYS A 406 1.80 55.34 -6.14
C CYS A 406 2.37 56.61 -5.44
N ARG A 407 2.48 56.62 -4.09
CA ARG A 407 3.07 57.74 -3.31
C ARG A 407 3.63 57.27 -1.94
N ALA A 408 4.59 58.02 -1.39
CA ALA A 408 5.30 57.69 -0.14
C ALA A 408 5.50 58.90 0.79
N LEU A 409 5.82 58.66 2.08
CA LEU A 409 6.18 59.64 3.12
C LEU A 409 7.14 59.00 4.17
N ALA A 410 7.79 59.78 5.05
CA ALA A 410 8.93 59.33 5.88
C ALA A 410 9.15 60.11 7.21
N ARG A 411 10.19 59.71 8.00
CA ARG A 411 10.78 60.26 9.26
C ARG A 411 10.36 59.56 10.58
N THR A 412 11.14 59.43 11.69
CA THR A 412 12.60 59.48 12.02
C THR A 412 12.87 59.02 13.49
N ARG A 413 14.13 58.63 13.83
CA ARG A 413 14.87 58.63 15.15
C ARG A 413 15.28 57.26 15.79
N ARG A 414 16.29 57.31 16.70
CA ARG A 414 17.11 56.28 17.42
C ARG A 414 17.45 56.83 18.85
N PRO A 415 18.32 56.27 19.77
CA PRO A 415 19.23 55.08 19.79
C PRO A 415 19.12 54.26 21.14
N PRO A 416 20.14 53.54 21.73
CA PRO A 416 21.45 53.00 21.28
C PRO A 416 21.80 51.50 21.65
N TYR A 417 22.61 50.84 20.79
CA TYR A 417 23.81 49.95 20.96
C TYR A 417 24.14 49.14 22.26
N PRO A 418 24.95 48.02 22.23
CA PRO A 418 26.13 47.80 21.34
C PRO A 418 26.47 46.40 20.73
N ILE A 419 26.92 46.47 19.46
CA ILE A 419 28.15 45.91 18.84
C ILE A 419 28.66 44.47 19.16
N SER A 420 28.73 43.65 18.10
CA SER A 420 29.93 42.88 17.71
C SER A 420 30.09 42.93 16.17
N SER A 421 31.25 42.53 15.61
CA SER A 421 31.69 42.94 14.26
C SER A 421 31.68 41.84 13.18
N THR A 422 31.51 42.27 11.92
CA THR A 422 31.71 41.47 10.70
C THR A 422 32.34 42.34 9.61
N LEU A 423 33.22 41.77 8.79
CA LEU A 423 33.94 42.47 7.70
C LEU A 423 33.28 42.19 6.35
N CYS A 424 33.01 43.24 5.55
CA CYS A 424 32.47 43.11 4.19
C CYS A 424 33.25 43.98 3.19
N ILE A 425 33.47 43.44 1.99
CA ILE A 425 33.96 44.19 0.81
C ILE A 425 32.73 44.51 -0.06
N ALA A 426 32.67 45.70 -0.66
CA ALA A 426 31.46 46.23 -1.30
C ALA A 426 31.60 46.38 -2.83
N ILE A 427 30.52 46.04 -3.55
CA ILE A 427 30.35 46.36 -4.98
C ILE A 427 28.90 46.84 -5.22
N SER A 428 28.74 48.15 -5.41
CA SER A 428 27.52 48.86 -5.84
C SER A 428 26.28 48.84 -4.91
N PRO A 429 25.41 49.88 -4.92
CA PRO A 429 24.18 49.92 -4.14
C PRO A 429 22.97 49.31 -4.89
N HIS A 430 21.96 48.91 -4.11
CA HIS A 430 20.66 48.34 -4.55
C HIS A 430 20.61 46.84 -4.93
N HIS A 431 21.10 45.96 -4.04
CA HIS A 431 20.29 44.87 -3.45
C HIS A 431 21.04 44.31 -2.23
N GLN A 432 20.35 44.09 -1.10
CA GLN A 432 20.96 43.54 0.11
C GLN A 432 20.32 42.18 0.46
N CYS A 433 20.82 41.12 -0.18
CA CYS A 433 20.38 39.76 0.06
C CYS A 433 21.29 39.09 1.10
N CYS A 434 20.83 39.01 2.35
CA CYS A 434 21.53 38.29 3.40
C CYS A 434 21.27 36.79 3.26
N ILE A 435 22.13 36.09 2.51
CA ILE A 435 22.18 34.63 2.55
C ILE A 435 22.94 34.22 3.81
N GLU A 436 22.28 33.56 4.76
CA GLU A 436 22.97 32.87 5.84
C GLU A 436 23.75 31.68 5.28
N PRO A 437 25.07 31.57 5.53
CA PRO A 437 25.81 30.37 5.15
C PRO A 437 25.40 29.21 6.06
N ARG A 438 24.52 28.33 5.57
CA ARG A 438 24.20 27.05 6.22
C ARG A 438 25.39 26.08 6.15
N LEU A 439 26.43 26.37 6.94
CA LEU A 439 27.54 25.49 7.27
C LEU A 439 27.61 25.23 8.77
N ALA A 440 26.44 25.04 9.38
CA ALA A 440 26.35 24.21 10.58
C ALA A 440 26.51 22.75 10.16
N HIS A 441 27.74 22.23 10.26
CA HIS A 441 27.94 20.78 10.40
C HIS A 441 27.44 20.36 11.79
N ASP A 442 26.12 20.31 11.95
CA ASP A 442 25.53 19.60 13.08
C ASP A 442 26.00 18.14 13.02
N LEU A 443 26.63 17.70 14.10
CA LEU A 443 27.02 16.31 14.29
C LEU A 443 25.77 15.47 14.54
N HIS A 444 25.02 15.20 13.47
CA HIS A 444 24.00 14.16 13.45
C HIS A 444 24.59 12.89 14.06
N PRO A 445 23.93 12.26 15.04
CA PRO A 445 24.41 11.01 15.60
C PRO A 445 24.50 9.98 14.48
N ILE A 446 25.69 9.42 14.27
CA ILE A 446 25.95 8.38 13.26
C ILE A 446 24.86 7.30 13.41
N PRO A 447 24.12 6.93 12.33
CA PRO A 447 23.03 5.96 12.40
C PRO A 447 23.48 4.67 13.09
N SER A 448 23.07 4.52 14.34
CA SER A 448 23.57 3.45 15.18
C SER A 448 22.94 2.13 14.72
N PRO A 449 23.71 1.05 14.55
CA PRO A 449 23.17 -0.23 14.08
C PRO A 449 22.37 -0.93 15.19
N SER A 450 21.22 -0.35 15.54
CA SER A 450 20.08 -1.01 16.19
C SER A 450 19.24 -1.71 15.12
N ARG A 451 18.54 -2.76 15.54
CA ARG A 451 18.03 -3.81 14.65
C ARG A 451 16.53 -3.92 14.84
N MET A 452 15.99 -5.12 15.01
CA MET A 452 14.70 -5.26 15.70
C MET A 452 14.80 -4.58 17.07
N ASP A 453 13.85 -3.71 17.39
CA ASP A 453 13.83 -2.92 18.62
C ASP A 453 12.75 -3.40 19.61
N VAL A 454 11.65 -3.99 19.11
CA VAL A 454 10.56 -4.57 19.93
C VAL A 454 10.03 -5.87 19.32
N GLU A 455 9.65 -6.82 20.17
CA GLU A 455 8.98 -8.07 19.83
C GLU A 455 7.45 -7.94 20.01
N CYS A 456 6.66 -8.49 19.08
CA CYS A 456 5.30 -8.91 19.38
C CYS A 456 5.31 -10.35 19.93
N GLY A 457 5.16 -10.51 21.25
CA GLY A 457 5.42 -11.77 21.95
C GLY A 457 5.97 -11.57 23.38
N ASP A 458 6.60 -12.61 23.92
CA ASP A 458 7.19 -12.66 25.27
C ASP A 458 8.51 -13.48 25.32
N TYR A 459 9.11 -13.78 24.17
CA TYR A 459 10.32 -14.60 24.07
C TYR A 459 11.54 -13.87 24.66
N ILE A 460 11.65 -12.56 24.44
CA ILE A 460 12.71 -11.70 25.03
C ILE A 460 12.62 -11.66 26.56
N THR A 461 11.42 -11.62 27.14
CA THR A 461 11.28 -11.61 28.60
C THR A 461 11.54 -12.98 29.22
N LYS A 462 11.21 -14.08 28.51
CA LYS A 462 11.57 -15.45 28.90
C LYS A 462 13.07 -15.73 28.83
N HIS A 463 13.72 -15.45 27.70
CA HIS A 463 15.07 -15.95 27.39
C HIS A 463 16.15 -14.87 27.34
N GLY A 464 15.81 -13.58 27.25
CA GLY A 464 16.78 -12.49 27.09
C GLY A 464 17.78 -12.35 28.25
N LYS A 465 17.36 -12.66 29.49
CA LYS A 465 18.25 -12.69 30.66
C LYS A 465 19.30 -13.80 30.57
N SER A 466 18.92 -14.95 29.99
CA SER A 466 19.84 -16.04 29.65
C SER A 466 20.79 -15.65 28.52
N ALA A 467 20.28 -15.00 27.47
CA ALA A 467 21.12 -14.50 26.37
C ALA A 467 22.19 -13.49 26.84
N VAL A 468 21.86 -12.64 27.81
CA VAL A 468 22.82 -11.71 28.44
C VAL A 468 23.83 -12.44 29.32
N SER A 469 23.41 -13.38 30.17
CA SER A 469 24.33 -14.13 31.06
C SER A 469 25.30 -15.04 30.28
N GLN A 470 24.84 -15.65 29.19
CA GLN A 470 25.65 -16.40 28.22
C GLN A 470 26.55 -15.50 27.35
N LYS A 471 26.51 -14.16 27.53
CA LYS A 471 27.21 -13.15 26.71
C LYS A 471 26.81 -13.14 25.22
N LYS A 472 25.73 -13.83 24.85
CA LYS A 472 25.19 -13.85 23.47
C LYS A 472 24.62 -12.46 23.10
N LEU A 473 23.94 -11.80 24.04
CA LEU A 473 23.34 -10.46 23.90
C LEU A 473 24.05 -9.41 24.77
N PRO A 474 24.83 -8.47 24.19
CA PRO A 474 25.36 -7.31 24.91
C PRO A 474 24.27 -6.33 25.36
N ILE A 475 24.32 -5.87 26.61
CA ILE A 475 23.36 -4.87 27.15
C ILE A 475 23.34 -3.58 26.31
N SER A 476 24.43 -3.21 25.63
CA SER A 476 24.43 -2.04 24.75
C SER A 476 23.53 -2.18 23.51
N GLN A 477 23.18 -3.40 23.08
CA GLN A 477 22.18 -3.63 22.02
C GLN A 477 20.77 -3.37 22.55
N ILE A 478 20.43 -3.92 23.72
CA ILE A 478 19.19 -3.63 24.47
C ILE A 478 19.03 -2.11 24.66
N ASP A 479 20.08 -1.43 25.10
CA ASP A 479 20.01 0.01 25.39
C ASP A 479 19.80 0.87 24.14
N ARG A 480 20.20 0.41 22.94
CA ARG A 480 19.92 1.09 21.66
C ARG A 480 18.48 0.87 21.22
N ALA A 481 17.98 -0.36 21.31
CA ALA A 481 16.58 -0.66 21.02
C ALA A 481 15.64 0.18 21.91
N LEU A 482 15.89 0.21 23.21
CA LEU A 482 15.10 1.02 24.14
C LEU A 482 15.25 2.53 23.88
N GLN A 483 16.40 3.02 23.42
CA GLN A 483 16.55 4.42 23.00
C GLN A 483 15.63 4.76 21.82
N ASN A 484 15.48 3.86 20.84
CA ASN A 484 14.54 4.02 19.73
C ASN A 484 13.09 4.02 20.25
N LEU A 485 12.70 3.01 21.02
CA LEU A 485 11.35 2.88 21.58
C LEU A 485 10.94 4.09 22.45
N PHE A 486 11.78 4.51 23.39
CA PHE A 486 11.48 5.68 24.22
C PHE A 486 11.52 6.99 23.43
N SER A 487 12.32 7.10 22.38
CA SER A 487 12.25 8.26 21.47
C SER A 487 10.89 8.38 20.78
N ILE A 488 10.27 7.26 20.38
CA ILE A 488 8.89 7.27 19.83
C ILE A 488 7.85 7.64 20.90
N ARG A 489 7.96 7.10 22.12
CA ARG A 489 7.06 7.48 23.24
C ARG A 489 7.18 8.98 23.59
N ILE A 490 8.37 9.57 23.48
CA ILE A 490 8.61 11.02 23.64
C ILE A 490 7.99 11.79 22.46
N ARG A 491 8.23 11.39 21.20
CA ARG A 491 7.64 12.03 20.00
C ARG A 491 6.11 12.05 20.04
N LEU A 492 5.47 11.00 20.55
CA LEU A 492 4.02 10.93 20.78
C LEU A 492 3.52 11.89 21.89
N GLY A 493 4.40 12.31 22.80
CA GLY A 493 4.13 13.21 23.92
C GLY A 493 3.86 12.54 25.27
N LEU A 494 4.14 11.24 25.40
CA LEU A 494 3.77 10.45 26.58
C LEU A 494 4.62 10.74 27.84
N LEU A 495 5.70 11.51 27.70
CA LEU A 495 6.66 11.84 28.76
C LEU A 495 6.81 13.37 28.97
N ASP A 496 5.77 14.15 28.66
CA ASP A 496 5.79 15.62 28.72
C ASP A 496 4.73 16.24 29.65
N GLY A 497 4.21 15.45 30.59
CA GLY A 497 3.12 15.85 31.48
C GLY A 497 1.74 15.62 30.86
N ASN A 498 0.71 16.26 31.44
CA ASN A 498 -0.68 15.98 31.08
C ASN A 498 -0.96 16.30 29.60
N PRO A 499 -1.39 15.31 28.77
CA PRO A 499 -1.48 15.46 27.33
C PRO A 499 -2.54 16.46 26.89
N THR A 500 -3.54 16.79 27.72
CA THR A 500 -4.51 17.86 27.42
C THR A 500 -3.85 19.24 27.21
N LYS A 501 -2.64 19.43 27.75
CA LYS A 501 -1.81 20.65 27.63
C LYS A 501 -0.86 20.60 26.42
N LEU A 502 -0.82 19.49 25.67
CA LEU A 502 0.13 19.23 24.58
C LEU A 502 -0.54 19.36 23.20
N PRO A 503 0.25 19.44 22.10
CA PRO A 503 -0.28 19.27 20.75
C PRO A 503 -1.14 18.01 20.62
N PHE A 504 -2.28 18.16 19.95
CA PHE A 504 -3.34 17.16 19.79
C PHE A 504 -4.07 16.75 21.09
N GLY A 505 -3.81 17.40 22.23
CA GLY A 505 -4.46 17.13 23.53
C GLY A 505 -5.94 17.49 23.62
N THR A 506 -6.42 18.35 22.71
CA THR A 506 -7.80 18.83 22.63
C THR A 506 -8.67 18.03 21.65
N ILE A 507 -8.14 16.97 21.03
CA ILE A 507 -8.91 16.09 20.15
C ILE A 507 -9.79 15.19 21.03
N GLY A 508 -11.09 15.45 21.07
CA GLY A 508 -12.07 14.75 21.92
C GLY A 508 -12.88 13.67 21.19
N PRO A 509 -13.76 12.96 21.93
CA PRO A 509 -14.68 11.95 21.38
C PRO A 509 -15.58 12.46 20.23
N ASP A 510 -15.84 13.76 20.16
CA ASP A 510 -16.60 14.43 19.09
C ASP A 510 -15.96 14.31 17.70
N GLN A 511 -14.66 14.01 17.64
CA GLN A 511 -13.93 13.78 16.40
C GLN A 511 -14.09 12.34 15.88
N VAL A 512 -14.65 11.42 16.68
CA VAL A 512 -14.89 10.01 16.31
C VAL A 512 -16.32 9.84 15.79
N CYS A 513 -16.53 9.03 14.75
CA CYS A 513 -17.83 8.85 14.10
C CYS A 513 -18.46 10.18 13.59
N SER A 514 -17.61 11.17 13.30
CA SER A 514 -18.04 12.48 12.83
C SER A 514 -18.80 12.41 11.51
N LYS A 515 -19.67 13.40 11.23
CA LYS A 515 -20.38 13.49 9.94
C LYS A 515 -19.40 13.58 8.76
N GLN A 516 -18.24 14.18 8.98
CA GLN A 516 -17.16 14.34 8.01
C GLN A 516 -16.44 13.02 7.74
N SER A 517 -16.11 12.23 8.78
CA SER A 517 -15.45 10.92 8.63
C SER A 517 -16.37 9.90 7.95
N LEU A 518 -17.66 9.87 8.34
CA LEU A 518 -18.69 9.08 7.66
C LEU A 518 -18.86 9.49 6.18
N GLN A 519 -18.93 10.80 5.87
CA GLN A 519 -19.01 11.26 4.48
C GLN A 519 -17.74 10.89 3.68
N LEU A 520 -16.56 10.89 4.32
CA LEU A 520 -15.30 10.47 3.69
C LEU A 520 -15.26 8.95 3.43
N ALA A 521 -15.79 8.12 4.34
CA ALA A 521 -15.96 6.69 4.10
C ALA A 521 -16.91 6.39 2.93
N LEU A 522 -17.99 7.16 2.82
CA LEU A 522 -18.92 7.08 1.68
C LEU A 522 -18.30 7.58 0.37
N GLU A 523 -17.46 8.62 0.39
CA GLU A 523 -16.70 9.07 -0.78
C GLU A 523 -15.69 8.01 -1.22
N ALA A 524 -14.91 7.45 -0.30
CA ALA A 524 -13.97 6.37 -0.57
C ALA A 524 -14.63 5.14 -1.19
N ALA A 525 -15.81 4.74 -0.68
CA ALA A 525 -16.57 3.62 -1.23
C ALA A 525 -17.04 3.90 -2.66
N ARG A 526 -17.65 5.08 -2.90
CA ARG A 526 -18.13 5.52 -4.22
C ARG A 526 -17.02 5.57 -5.26
N ASP A 527 -15.92 6.26 -4.94
CA ASP A 527 -14.81 6.51 -5.85
C ASP A 527 -14.00 5.24 -6.18
N GLY A 528 -13.96 4.28 -5.25
CA GLY A 528 -13.28 3.00 -5.43
C GLY A 528 -14.07 1.97 -6.26
N ILE A 529 -15.41 2.04 -6.31
CA ILE A 529 -16.23 1.07 -7.06
C ILE A 529 -15.89 1.11 -8.56
N VAL A 530 -15.59 -0.07 -9.12
CA VAL A 530 -15.16 -0.24 -10.52
C VAL A 530 -16.28 -0.85 -11.36
N LEU A 531 -16.65 -0.15 -12.43
CA LEU A 531 -17.58 -0.66 -13.44
C LEU A 531 -16.81 -1.53 -14.45
N LEU A 532 -17.06 -2.84 -14.44
CA LEU A 532 -16.36 -3.84 -15.26
C LEU A 532 -17.11 -4.21 -16.56
N LYS A 533 -18.42 -3.98 -16.62
CA LYS A 533 -19.26 -4.17 -17.82
C LYS A 533 -20.49 -3.27 -17.72
N ASN A 534 -20.92 -2.68 -18.85
CA ASN A 534 -22.18 -1.94 -18.94
C ASN A 534 -22.75 -2.03 -20.39
N THR A 535 -23.15 -3.22 -20.80
CA THR A 535 -23.73 -3.48 -22.13
C THR A 535 -25.02 -2.68 -22.32
N ASN A 536 -25.16 -2.02 -23.47
CA ASN A 536 -26.31 -1.20 -23.85
C ASN A 536 -26.70 -0.12 -22.83
N SER A 537 -25.76 0.34 -21.99
CA SER A 537 -26.00 1.29 -20.90
C SER A 537 -27.10 0.84 -19.93
N LEU A 538 -27.15 -0.44 -19.55
CA LEU A 538 -28.08 -0.97 -18.55
C LEU A 538 -28.03 -0.19 -17.23
N LEU A 539 -26.83 0.21 -16.81
CA LEU A 539 -26.62 1.07 -15.64
C LEU A 539 -26.39 2.53 -16.09
N PRO A 540 -26.93 3.52 -15.36
CA PRO A 540 -27.70 3.38 -14.11
C PRO A 540 -29.17 2.94 -14.30
N LEU A 541 -29.72 2.26 -13.30
CA LEU A 541 -31.12 1.85 -13.24
C LEU A 541 -32.07 3.06 -13.01
N PRO A 542 -33.32 3.01 -13.50
CA PRO A 542 -34.29 4.07 -13.26
C PRO A 542 -34.73 4.13 -11.79
N LYS A 543 -34.91 5.36 -11.27
CA LYS A 543 -35.35 5.63 -9.90
C LYS A 543 -36.88 5.60 -9.71
N THR A 544 -37.65 5.70 -10.79
CA THR A 544 -39.12 5.79 -10.72
C THR A 544 -39.76 4.41 -10.71
N ASN A 545 -40.28 4.00 -9.55
CA ASN A 545 -41.00 2.75 -9.32
C ASN A 545 -40.33 1.46 -9.87
N PRO A 546 -39.01 1.24 -9.70
CA PRO A 546 -38.37 0.00 -10.16
C PRO A 546 -38.73 -1.17 -9.24
N THR A 547 -39.19 -2.29 -9.80
CA THR A 547 -39.27 -3.55 -9.03
C THR A 547 -37.93 -4.29 -9.12
N ILE A 548 -37.34 -4.61 -7.97
CA ILE A 548 -35.95 -5.08 -7.88
C ILE A 548 -35.85 -6.31 -6.99
N ALA A 549 -35.01 -7.27 -7.38
CA ALA A 549 -34.53 -8.32 -6.48
C ALA A 549 -33.03 -8.20 -6.20
N LEU A 550 -32.66 -8.37 -4.93
CA LEU A 550 -31.29 -8.52 -4.44
C LEU A 550 -31.05 -10.00 -4.13
N ILE A 551 -30.25 -10.68 -4.95
CA ILE A 551 -30.11 -12.13 -4.92
C ILE A 551 -28.65 -12.55 -4.73
N GLY A 552 -28.35 -13.40 -3.75
CA GLY A 552 -27.04 -14.03 -3.59
C GLY A 552 -26.44 -13.85 -2.20
N PRO A 553 -25.39 -14.64 -1.88
CA PRO A 553 -24.89 -14.81 -0.52
C PRO A 553 -24.36 -13.50 0.10
N ASN A 554 -23.94 -12.55 -0.74
CA ASN A 554 -23.44 -11.25 -0.31
C ASN A 554 -24.51 -10.13 -0.27
N ALA A 555 -25.77 -10.41 -0.66
CA ALA A 555 -26.79 -9.39 -0.88
C ALA A 555 -27.41 -8.80 0.42
N ASN A 556 -27.46 -9.60 1.49
CA ASN A 556 -27.77 -9.12 2.84
C ASN A 556 -26.85 -9.81 3.87
N ALA A 557 -25.56 -9.89 3.53
CA ALA A 557 -24.57 -10.55 4.37
C ALA A 557 -24.35 -9.86 5.72
N SER A 558 -23.80 -10.61 6.67
CA SER A 558 -23.39 -10.07 7.96
C SER A 558 -22.33 -8.97 7.82
N SER A 559 -22.21 -8.13 8.86
CA SER A 559 -21.25 -7.01 8.94
C SER A 559 -19.83 -7.34 8.51
N LYS A 560 -19.38 -8.58 8.72
CA LYS A 560 -18.02 -9.04 8.43
C LYS A 560 -17.64 -8.91 6.96
N VAL A 561 -18.57 -9.15 6.03
CA VAL A 561 -18.26 -9.12 4.58
C VAL A 561 -17.92 -7.71 4.12
N PHE A 562 -18.61 -6.68 4.62
CA PHE A 562 -18.44 -5.32 4.09
C PHE A 562 -17.13 -4.68 4.53
N LEU A 563 -16.51 -5.18 5.60
CA LEU A 563 -15.34 -4.57 6.24
C LEU A 563 -14.02 -5.29 5.91
N GLY A 564 -14.05 -6.59 5.56
CA GLY A 564 -12.85 -7.38 5.36
C GLY A 564 -12.25 -7.86 6.69
N ASN A 565 -10.94 -7.62 6.91
CA ASN A 565 -10.24 -7.87 8.18
C ASN A 565 -9.62 -6.59 8.77
N TYR A 566 -9.08 -6.69 9.99
CA TYR A 566 -8.45 -5.58 10.72
C TYR A 566 -9.35 -4.33 10.94
N TYR A 567 -10.67 -4.52 10.98
CA TYR A 567 -11.64 -3.49 11.32
C TYR A 567 -11.89 -3.39 12.83
N GLY A 568 -12.23 -2.19 13.31
CA GLY A 568 -12.86 -1.97 14.62
C GLY A 568 -14.38 -1.94 14.53
N ARG A 569 -15.07 -1.89 15.68
CA ARG A 569 -16.54 -1.74 15.69
C ARG A 569 -16.98 -0.49 14.90
N PRO A 570 -17.78 -0.63 13.81
CA PRO A 570 -18.18 0.51 12.98
C PRO A 570 -19.16 1.43 13.71
N CYS A 571 -19.22 2.68 13.27
CA CYS A 571 -20.12 3.73 13.75
C CYS A 571 -21.56 3.51 13.27
N ASN A 572 -21.74 3.24 11.98
CA ASN A 572 -23.04 3.04 11.33
C ASN A 572 -22.89 2.19 10.06
N LEU A 573 -23.04 0.87 10.20
CA LEU A 573 -23.10 -0.04 9.07
C LEU A 573 -24.47 0.01 8.39
N VAL A 574 -24.49 0.19 7.06
CA VAL A 574 -25.67 0.08 6.21
C VAL A 574 -25.49 -1.07 5.22
N THR A 575 -26.38 -2.07 5.27
CA THR A 575 -26.33 -3.23 4.37
C THR A 575 -26.75 -2.86 2.95
N LEU A 576 -26.49 -3.76 1.99
CA LEU A 576 -26.92 -3.57 0.60
C LEU A 576 -28.44 -3.50 0.48
N LEU A 577 -29.17 -4.36 1.20
CA LEU A 577 -30.63 -4.31 1.26
C LEU A 577 -31.14 -2.93 1.71
N GLN A 578 -30.63 -2.42 2.85
CA GLN A 578 -30.98 -1.09 3.36
C GLN A 578 -30.63 0.05 2.40
N GLY A 579 -29.50 -0.06 1.69
CA GLY A 579 -29.10 0.90 0.67
C GLY A 579 -30.05 0.95 -0.53
N PHE A 580 -30.57 -0.20 -0.95
CA PHE A 580 -31.52 -0.33 -2.06
C PHE A 580 -32.97 0.00 -1.67
N GLU A 581 -33.40 -0.32 -0.45
CA GLU A 581 -34.71 0.05 0.12
C GLU A 581 -34.95 1.57 0.11
N GLY A 582 -33.88 2.37 0.18
CA GLY A 582 -33.93 3.83 0.03
C GLY A 582 -34.36 4.32 -1.37
N TYR A 583 -34.28 3.46 -2.39
CA TYR A 583 -34.71 3.73 -3.77
C TYR A 583 -35.95 2.92 -4.18
N ALA A 584 -36.05 1.68 -3.69
CA ALA A 584 -37.09 0.72 -4.02
C ALA A 584 -37.54 0.00 -2.74
N LYS A 585 -38.57 0.52 -2.07
CA LYS A 585 -39.04 0.03 -0.77
C LYS A 585 -39.41 -1.46 -0.79
N ASP A 586 -39.97 -1.93 -1.89
CA ASP A 586 -40.41 -3.31 -2.09
C ASP A 586 -39.31 -4.19 -2.72
N THR A 587 -38.03 -3.94 -2.37
CA THR A 587 -36.89 -4.73 -2.88
C THR A 587 -36.94 -6.16 -2.32
N VAL A 588 -37.02 -7.15 -3.19
CA VAL A 588 -37.14 -8.56 -2.79
C VAL A 588 -35.74 -9.15 -2.56
N TYR A 589 -35.40 -9.45 -1.31
CA TYR A 589 -34.18 -10.18 -0.97
C TYR A 589 -34.35 -11.71 -1.18
N HIS A 590 -33.30 -12.37 -1.66
CA HIS A 590 -33.17 -13.82 -1.66
C HIS A 590 -31.72 -14.26 -1.38
N PRO A 591 -31.43 -15.15 -0.42
CA PRO A 591 -30.06 -15.54 -0.06
C PRO A 591 -29.34 -16.25 -1.20
N GLY A 592 -30.03 -17.09 -1.97
CA GLY A 592 -29.48 -17.76 -3.14
C GLY A 592 -28.53 -18.93 -2.84
N CYS A 593 -27.68 -18.80 -1.81
CA CYS A 593 -26.95 -19.90 -1.19
C CYS A 593 -27.21 -19.90 0.33
N ASP A 594 -27.31 -21.08 0.94
CA ASP A 594 -27.70 -21.21 2.36
C ASP A 594 -26.57 -20.95 3.35
N ASP A 595 -25.32 -21.16 2.90
CA ASP A 595 -24.11 -21.19 3.70
C ASP A 595 -23.16 -20.01 3.42
N GLY A 596 -23.69 -18.92 2.85
CA GLY A 596 -22.93 -17.72 2.53
C GLY A 596 -22.00 -17.89 1.32
N PRO A 597 -20.90 -17.12 1.24
CA PRO A 597 -20.09 -17.07 0.02
C PRO A 597 -19.46 -18.38 -0.42
N GLN A 598 -19.19 -19.33 0.49
CA GLN A 598 -18.69 -20.66 0.10
C GLN A 598 -19.68 -21.40 -0.84
N CYS A 599 -20.99 -21.13 -0.70
CA CYS A 599 -22.07 -21.57 -1.57
C CYS A 599 -22.03 -23.06 -1.93
N ALA A 600 -21.91 -23.97 -0.96
CA ALA A 600 -21.92 -25.41 -1.25
C ALA A 600 -23.29 -25.87 -1.79
N TYR A 601 -24.36 -25.22 -1.33
CA TYR A 601 -25.74 -25.45 -1.78
C TYR A 601 -26.38 -24.14 -2.21
N ALA A 602 -27.09 -24.16 -3.35
CA ALA A 602 -27.75 -22.99 -3.91
C ALA A 602 -29.26 -23.24 -4.09
N GLN A 603 -30.08 -22.35 -3.54
CA GLN A 603 -31.54 -22.30 -3.68
C GLN A 603 -31.94 -21.73 -5.05
N ILE A 604 -31.53 -22.41 -6.14
CA ILE A 604 -31.67 -21.91 -7.52
C ILE A 604 -33.14 -21.69 -7.89
N GLU A 605 -34.04 -22.60 -7.51
CA GLU A 605 -35.47 -22.51 -7.85
C GLU A 605 -36.14 -21.28 -7.21
N GLY A 606 -35.94 -21.07 -5.91
CA GLY A 606 -36.45 -19.89 -5.19
C GLY A 606 -35.91 -18.58 -5.76
N ALA A 607 -34.61 -18.54 -6.07
CA ALA A 607 -33.96 -17.37 -6.68
C ALA A 607 -34.54 -17.07 -8.08
N VAL A 608 -34.80 -18.10 -8.88
CA VAL A 608 -35.43 -18.00 -10.20
C VAL A 608 -36.88 -17.52 -10.09
N GLU A 609 -37.66 -18.01 -9.11
CA GLU A 609 -39.04 -17.58 -8.88
C GLU A 609 -39.15 -16.15 -8.31
N VAL A 610 -38.11 -15.63 -7.66
CA VAL A 610 -38.01 -14.20 -7.34
C VAL A 610 -37.66 -13.39 -8.58
N ALA A 611 -36.64 -13.81 -9.34
CA ALA A 611 -36.14 -13.12 -10.53
C ALA A 611 -37.19 -12.94 -11.65
N LYS A 612 -38.13 -13.89 -11.80
CA LYS A 612 -39.25 -13.80 -12.75
C LYS A 612 -40.26 -12.70 -12.41
N LYS A 613 -40.39 -12.30 -11.15
CA LYS A 613 -41.45 -11.38 -10.68
C LYS A 613 -41.05 -9.91 -10.84
N VAL A 614 -39.78 -9.59 -10.55
CA VAL A 614 -39.21 -8.24 -10.61
C VAL A 614 -38.78 -7.83 -12.02
N ASP A 615 -38.47 -6.55 -12.24
CA ASP A 615 -38.08 -6.01 -13.54
C ASP A 615 -36.56 -5.85 -13.70
N TYR A 616 -35.84 -5.75 -12.58
CA TYR A 616 -34.38 -5.74 -12.51
C TYR A 616 -33.90 -6.70 -11.41
N VAL A 617 -32.77 -7.37 -11.67
CA VAL A 617 -32.14 -8.26 -10.69
C VAL A 617 -30.70 -7.84 -10.49
N VAL A 618 -30.31 -7.68 -9.23
CA VAL A 618 -28.95 -7.43 -8.78
C VAL A 618 -28.45 -8.68 -8.07
N LEU A 619 -27.55 -9.40 -8.73
CA LEU A 619 -26.86 -10.56 -8.17
C LEU A 619 -25.67 -10.08 -7.34
N VAL A 620 -25.57 -10.45 -6.06
CA VAL A 620 -24.46 -10.06 -5.19
C VAL A 620 -23.68 -11.30 -4.76
N MET A 621 -22.44 -11.36 -5.24
CA MET A 621 -21.60 -12.56 -5.31
C MET A 621 -20.17 -12.22 -4.83
N GLY A 622 -19.25 -13.17 -4.93
CA GLY A 622 -17.83 -12.97 -4.62
C GLY A 622 -17.34 -13.84 -3.46
N LEU A 623 -16.61 -13.23 -2.54
CA LEU A 623 -15.86 -13.86 -1.46
C LEU A 623 -16.22 -13.23 -0.10
N ASP A 624 -15.62 -13.77 0.95
CA ASP A 624 -15.49 -13.16 2.27
C ASP A 624 -14.29 -13.76 3.03
N GLN A 625 -14.21 -13.48 4.33
CA GLN A 625 -13.18 -13.98 5.24
C GLN A 625 -13.22 -15.52 5.47
N SER A 626 -14.19 -16.25 4.90
CA SER A 626 -14.13 -17.72 4.83
C SER A 626 -13.24 -18.21 3.68
N GLN A 627 -12.96 -17.36 2.67
CA GLN A 627 -12.23 -17.70 1.46
C GLN A 627 -10.90 -16.95 1.31
N GLU A 628 -10.78 -15.73 1.82
CA GLU A 628 -9.52 -14.96 1.80
C GLU A 628 -9.35 -14.16 3.09
N ARG A 629 -8.31 -14.50 3.85
CA ARG A 629 -7.91 -13.79 5.09
C ARG A 629 -6.49 -14.15 5.50
N GLU A 630 -6.04 -13.55 6.59
CA GLU A 630 -4.87 -14.01 7.34
C GLU A 630 -4.95 -15.52 7.69
N SER A 631 -3.82 -16.21 7.51
CA SER A 631 -3.66 -17.67 7.64
C SER A 631 -4.58 -18.50 6.72
N HIS A 632 -5.06 -17.94 5.59
CA HIS A 632 -5.88 -18.67 4.62
C HIS A 632 -5.76 -18.12 3.18
N ASP A 633 -4.90 -18.74 2.36
CA ASP A 633 -4.83 -18.46 0.92
C ASP A 633 -5.83 -19.26 0.11
N ARG A 634 -6.26 -18.70 -1.03
CA ARG A 634 -7.11 -19.41 -1.99
C ARG A 634 -6.31 -20.41 -2.79
N GLU A 635 -6.81 -21.63 -2.96
CA GLU A 635 -6.22 -22.59 -3.91
C GLU A 635 -6.78 -22.45 -5.33
N TYR A 636 -7.88 -21.70 -5.49
CA TYR A 636 -8.64 -21.52 -6.72
C TYR A 636 -8.87 -20.04 -7.03
N LEU A 637 -9.18 -19.72 -8.30
CA LEU A 637 -9.46 -18.34 -8.76
C LEU A 637 -10.88 -18.13 -9.29
N GLY A 638 -11.73 -19.16 -9.34
CA GLY A 638 -13.15 -18.99 -9.67
C GLY A 638 -13.97 -18.36 -8.53
N LEU A 639 -15.26 -18.12 -8.78
CA LEU A 639 -16.22 -17.94 -7.69
C LEU A 639 -16.38 -19.26 -6.90
N PRO A 640 -16.62 -19.21 -5.57
CA PRO A 640 -16.79 -20.42 -4.76
C PRO A 640 -18.08 -21.19 -5.11
N GLY A 641 -18.01 -22.51 -4.91
CA GLY A 641 -19.16 -23.42 -4.90
C GLY A 641 -20.10 -23.26 -6.10
N LYS A 642 -21.38 -23.03 -5.81
CA LYS A 642 -22.48 -22.95 -6.79
C LYS A 642 -22.81 -21.55 -7.29
N GLN A 643 -22.05 -20.51 -6.91
CA GLN A 643 -22.36 -19.12 -7.32
C GLN A 643 -22.44 -18.95 -8.85
N GLU A 644 -21.55 -19.58 -9.62
CA GLU A 644 -21.56 -19.47 -11.09
C GLU A 644 -22.79 -20.15 -11.74
N GLU A 645 -23.34 -21.19 -11.10
CA GLU A 645 -24.54 -21.89 -11.53
C GLU A 645 -25.81 -21.08 -11.21
N LEU A 646 -25.83 -20.46 -10.03
CA LEU A 646 -26.87 -19.53 -9.59
C LEU A 646 -26.95 -18.28 -10.50
N ILE A 647 -25.80 -17.66 -10.83
CA ILE A 647 -25.73 -16.52 -11.77
C ILE A 647 -26.36 -16.89 -13.10
N LYS A 648 -25.93 -17.99 -13.73
CA LYS A 648 -26.43 -18.41 -15.06
C LYS A 648 -27.92 -18.72 -15.03
N SER A 649 -28.40 -19.37 -13.97
CA SER A 649 -29.80 -19.78 -13.84
C SER A 649 -30.73 -18.58 -13.68
N VAL A 650 -30.36 -17.63 -12.81
CA VAL A 650 -31.11 -16.39 -12.59
C VAL A 650 -31.04 -15.46 -13.81
N ALA A 651 -29.87 -15.30 -14.43
CA ALA A 651 -29.69 -14.43 -15.60
C ALA A 651 -30.52 -14.90 -16.81
N ARG A 652 -30.66 -16.22 -17.00
CA ARG A 652 -31.54 -16.80 -18.03
C ARG A 652 -33.02 -16.52 -17.76
N ALA A 653 -33.46 -16.66 -16.50
CA ALA A 653 -34.86 -16.49 -16.10
C ALA A 653 -35.33 -15.02 -15.98
N SER A 654 -34.40 -14.08 -15.82
CA SER A 654 -34.70 -12.66 -15.64
C SER A 654 -35.30 -12.01 -16.89
N LYS A 655 -36.30 -11.14 -16.70
CA LYS A 655 -36.98 -10.37 -17.78
C LYS A 655 -36.00 -9.50 -18.59
N ARG A 656 -34.97 -8.97 -17.93
CA ARG A 656 -33.93 -8.09 -18.48
C ARG A 656 -32.54 -8.65 -18.15
N PRO A 657 -31.47 -8.22 -18.86
CA PRO A 657 -30.11 -8.52 -18.44
C PRO A 657 -29.87 -8.05 -17.00
N VAL A 658 -29.16 -8.86 -16.22
CA VAL A 658 -28.94 -8.65 -14.78
C VAL A 658 -27.70 -7.80 -14.52
N VAL A 659 -27.64 -7.24 -13.32
CA VAL A 659 -26.45 -6.59 -12.78
C VAL A 659 -25.76 -7.57 -11.82
N LEU A 660 -24.46 -7.79 -12.00
CA LEU A 660 -23.63 -8.57 -11.09
C LEU A 660 -22.77 -7.62 -10.24
N VAL A 661 -22.82 -7.76 -8.93
CA VAL A 661 -21.99 -7.06 -7.95
C VAL A 661 -21.07 -8.09 -7.28
N LEU A 662 -19.77 -7.78 -7.25
CA LEU A 662 -18.73 -8.62 -6.65
C LEU A 662 -18.16 -7.93 -5.41
N LEU A 663 -18.41 -8.52 -4.24
CA LEU A 663 -17.71 -8.20 -2.99
C LEU A 663 -16.60 -9.23 -2.81
N CYS A 664 -15.35 -8.81 -2.99
CA CYS A 664 -14.15 -9.62 -2.83
C CYS A 664 -12.93 -8.69 -2.87
N GLY A 665 -11.94 -8.89 -2.02
CA GLY A 665 -10.69 -8.14 -2.08
C GLY A 665 -9.79 -8.67 -3.20
N GLY A 666 -9.60 -9.98 -3.26
CA GLY A 666 -8.89 -10.65 -4.35
C GLY A 666 -9.72 -10.77 -5.63
N PRO A 667 -9.07 -10.88 -6.81
CA PRO A 667 -9.76 -11.03 -8.08
C PRO A 667 -10.36 -12.44 -8.23
N VAL A 668 -11.43 -12.54 -9.03
CA VAL A 668 -12.13 -13.80 -9.34
C VAL A 668 -12.40 -13.92 -10.84
N ASP A 669 -12.13 -15.08 -11.43
CA ASP A 669 -12.40 -15.35 -12.82
C ASP A 669 -13.90 -15.47 -13.08
N ILE A 670 -14.44 -14.38 -13.59
CA ILE A 670 -15.82 -14.21 -14.05
C ILE A 670 -15.94 -14.23 -15.58
N THR A 671 -15.00 -14.86 -16.30
CA THR A 671 -15.00 -14.92 -17.79
C THR A 671 -16.35 -15.32 -18.37
N SER A 672 -17.06 -16.27 -17.73
CA SER A 672 -18.41 -16.68 -18.14
C SER A 672 -19.44 -15.54 -18.03
N ALA A 673 -19.46 -14.77 -16.93
CA ALA A 673 -20.36 -13.62 -16.78
C ALA A 673 -19.93 -12.41 -17.63
N LYS A 674 -18.62 -12.21 -17.83
CA LYS A 674 -18.08 -11.17 -18.72
C LYS A 674 -18.65 -11.30 -20.14
N PHE A 675 -18.72 -12.53 -20.67
CA PHE A 675 -19.19 -12.80 -22.03
C PHE A 675 -20.65 -13.27 -22.14
N ASP A 676 -21.41 -13.35 -21.04
CA ASP A 676 -22.86 -13.64 -21.08
C ASP A 676 -23.68 -12.35 -21.32
N ASP A 677 -24.42 -12.28 -22.43
CA ASP A 677 -25.29 -11.14 -22.76
C ASP A 677 -26.49 -10.97 -21.81
N LYS A 678 -26.84 -12.02 -21.04
CA LYS A 678 -27.80 -11.90 -19.94
C LYS A 678 -27.22 -11.23 -18.70
N VAL A 679 -25.90 -11.04 -18.60
CA VAL A 679 -25.26 -10.21 -17.55
C VAL A 679 -24.87 -8.87 -18.18
N GLY A 680 -25.78 -7.89 -18.11
CA GLY A 680 -25.59 -6.60 -18.77
C GLY A 680 -24.66 -5.64 -18.02
N GLY A 681 -24.67 -5.68 -16.68
CA GLY A 681 -23.84 -4.86 -15.82
C GLY A 681 -22.94 -5.71 -14.92
N ILE A 682 -21.68 -5.30 -14.73
CA ILE A 682 -20.79 -5.90 -13.73
C ILE A 682 -20.10 -4.78 -12.95
N LEU A 683 -20.18 -4.83 -11.62
CA LEU A 683 -19.52 -3.95 -10.66
C LEU A 683 -18.61 -4.78 -9.74
N TRP A 684 -17.38 -4.32 -9.52
CA TRP A 684 -16.55 -4.79 -8.42
C TRP A 684 -16.45 -3.69 -7.35
N ALA A 685 -16.61 -4.09 -6.09
CA ALA A 685 -16.73 -3.19 -4.96
C ALA A 685 -15.90 -3.63 -3.74
N GLY A 686 -14.87 -4.45 -3.94
CA GLY A 686 -13.90 -4.81 -2.90
C GLY A 686 -14.57 -5.32 -1.62
N TYR A 687 -14.19 -4.74 -0.49
CA TYR A 687 -15.02 -4.72 0.73
C TYR A 687 -15.32 -3.24 1.08
N PRO A 688 -16.57 -2.77 0.88
CA PRO A 688 -16.86 -1.33 0.69
C PRO A 688 -17.07 -0.49 1.96
N GLY A 689 -16.71 -1.00 3.14
CA GLY A 689 -16.78 -0.25 4.41
C GLY A 689 -18.21 -0.07 4.94
N GLU A 690 -18.35 0.70 6.03
CA GLU A 690 -19.62 0.75 6.78
C GLU A 690 -20.77 1.40 5.99
N LEU A 691 -20.50 2.34 5.09
CA LEU A 691 -21.49 2.95 4.19
C LEU A 691 -21.52 2.33 2.79
N GLY A 692 -20.92 1.15 2.62
CA GLY A 692 -20.79 0.46 1.33
C GLY A 692 -22.12 0.14 0.64
N GLY A 693 -23.17 -0.19 1.40
CA GLY A 693 -24.51 -0.41 0.85
C GLY A 693 -25.11 0.85 0.21
N VAL A 694 -24.88 2.02 0.83
CA VAL A 694 -25.31 3.33 0.32
C VAL A 694 -24.53 3.70 -0.94
N ALA A 695 -23.21 3.48 -0.94
CA ALA A 695 -22.33 3.73 -2.09
C ALA A 695 -22.73 2.89 -3.32
N LEU A 696 -22.93 1.58 -3.14
CA LEU A 696 -23.32 0.68 -4.23
C LEU A 696 -24.71 0.99 -4.80
N ALA A 697 -25.69 1.32 -3.95
CA ALA A 697 -27.00 1.78 -4.42
C ALA A 697 -26.88 3.08 -5.22
N GLN A 698 -26.12 4.06 -4.73
CA GLN A 698 -25.92 5.34 -5.42
C GLN A 698 -25.19 5.20 -6.76
N VAL A 699 -24.27 4.24 -6.90
CA VAL A 699 -23.71 3.86 -8.20
C VAL A 699 -24.80 3.25 -9.08
N VAL A 700 -25.49 2.19 -8.62
CA VAL A 700 -26.47 1.45 -9.42
C VAL A 700 -27.64 2.32 -9.91
N PHE A 701 -28.08 3.33 -9.14
CA PHE A 701 -29.10 4.29 -9.53
C PHE A 701 -28.57 5.61 -10.12
N GLY A 702 -27.25 5.78 -10.26
CA GLY A 702 -26.67 6.95 -10.93
C GLY A 702 -26.77 8.27 -10.14
N ASP A 703 -26.78 8.22 -8.81
CA ASP A 703 -26.42 9.38 -7.97
C ASP A 703 -24.89 9.55 -7.84
N HIS A 704 -24.13 8.49 -8.13
CA HIS A 704 -22.68 8.57 -8.34
C HIS A 704 -22.31 7.95 -9.69
N ASN A 705 -21.33 8.54 -10.36
CA ASN A 705 -20.74 8.03 -11.60
C ASN A 705 -19.46 7.26 -11.25
N PRO A 706 -19.42 5.92 -11.34
CA PRO A 706 -18.27 5.14 -10.93
C PRO A 706 -17.03 5.54 -11.73
N GLY A 707 -15.98 5.90 -10.98
CA GLY A 707 -14.71 6.40 -11.52
C GLY A 707 -13.56 5.41 -11.41
N GLY A 708 -13.65 4.43 -10.52
CA GLY A 708 -12.56 3.56 -10.09
C GLY A 708 -11.90 2.76 -11.23
N LYS A 709 -10.70 2.26 -10.95
CA LYS A 709 -9.88 1.43 -11.85
C LYS A 709 -9.32 0.24 -11.05
N LEU A 710 -9.15 -0.92 -11.67
CA LEU A 710 -8.62 -2.11 -10.99
C LEU A 710 -7.16 -1.90 -10.53
N PRO A 711 -6.84 -2.08 -9.24
CA PRO A 711 -5.47 -2.04 -8.71
C PRO A 711 -4.74 -3.40 -8.83
N ILE A 712 -5.39 -4.40 -9.44
CA ILE A 712 -4.87 -5.77 -9.63
C ILE A 712 -5.35 -6.34 -10.96
N THR A 713 -4.52 -7.13 -11.64
CA THR A 713 -4.91 -7.87 -12.84
C THR A 713 -5.83 -9.04 -12.46
N TRP A 714 -6.88 -9.27 -13.24
CA TRP A 714 -7.80 -10.39 -13.01
C TRP A 714 -7.39 -11.55 -13.92
N TYR A 715 -6.88 -12.62 -13.29
CA TYR A 715 -6.33 -13.79 -13.97
C TYR A 715 -7.42 -14.87 -14.17
N PRO A 716 -7.37 -15.66 -15.26
CA PRO A 716 -8.28 -16.77 -15.47
C PRO A 716 -7.99 -17.93 -14.50
N LYS A 717 -8.97 -18.83 -14.30
CA LYS A 717 -8.87 -20.02 -13.41
C LYS A 717 -7.57 -20.82 -13.64
N ASP A 718 -7.14 -20.91 -14.89
CA ASP A 718 -5.93 -21.63 -15.30
C ASP A 718 -4.61 -21.08 -14.73
N PHE A 719 -4.56 -19.83 -14.27
CA PHE A 719 -3.35 -19.25 -13.66
C PHE A 719 -2.91 -20.00 -12.39
N ILE A 720 -3.80 -20.77 -11.74
CA ILE A 720 -3.44 -21.58 -10.56
C ILE A 720 -2.37 -22.65 -10.82
N LYS A 721 -2.10 -22.95 -12.10
CA LYS A 721 -0.98 -23.80 -12.56
C LYS A 721 0.38 -23.22 -12.18
N VAL A 722 0.48 -21.89 -12.03
CA VAL A 722 1.67 -21.23 -11.47
C VAL A 722 1.68 -21.45 -9.94
N PRO A 723 2.76 -21.97 -9.32
CA PRO A 723 2.86 -22.09 -7.87
C PRO A 723 2.88 -20.72 -7.18
N MET A 724 2.23 -20.56 -6.02
CA MET A 724 2.37 -19.32 -5.24
C MET A 724 3.83 -19.08 -4.79
N THR A 725 4.62 -20.15 -4.66
CA THR A 725 6.04 -20.13 -4.27
C THR A 725 7.00 -19.64 -5.34
N ASP A 726 6.58 -19.51 -6.61
CA ASP A 726 7.44 -18.93 -7.65
C ASP A 726 7.42 -17.39 -7.51
N MET A 727 8.45 -16.83 -6.86
CA MET A 727 8.60 -15.41 -6.58
C MET A 727 9.14 -14.59 -7.76
N ARG A 728 9.48 -15.23 -8.90
CA ARG A 728 9.95 -14.52 -10.10
C ARG A 728 8.86 -13.58 -10.58
N MET A 729 9.19 -12.31 -10.84
CA MET A 729 8.24 -11.39 -11.45
C MET A 729 8.20 -11.58 -12.97
N ARG A 730 9.39 -11.67 -13.57
CA ARG A 730 9.64 -11.69 -15.01
C ARG A 730 9.17 -12.98 -15.67
N ALA A 731 8.55 -12.87 -16.85
CA ALA A 731 8.21 -14.03 -17.67
C ALA A 731 9.47 -14.73 -18.19
N ASP A 732 9.43 -16.06 -18.25
CA ASP A 732 10.51 -16.92 -18.75
C ASP A 732 9.91 -17.94 -19.74
N PRO A 733 9.97 -17.65 -21.05
CA PRO A 733 9.47 -18.54 -22.08
C PRO A 733 10.16 -19.92 -22.13
N ALA A 734 11.38 -20.07 -21.58
CA ALA A 734 12.11 -21.34 -21.64
C ALA A 734 11.58 -22.37 -20.63
N SER A 735 11.11 -21.93 -19.45
CA SER A 735 10.34 -22.79 -18.54
C SER A 735 8.82 -22.74 -18.75
N GLY A 736 8.34 -21.95 -19.72
CA GLY A 736 6.91 -21.71 -19.94
C GLY A 736 6.24 -20.84 -18.86
N TYR A 737 7.04 -20.12 -18.07
CA TYR A 737 6.58 -19.28 -16.98
C TYR A 737 6.03 -17.94 -17.51
N PRO A 738 4.74 -17.61 -17.26
CA PRO A 738 4.08 -16.49 -17.94
C PRO A 738 4.35 -15.12 -17.30
N GLY A 739 5.15 -15.05 -16.23
CA GLY A 739 5.37 -13.82 -15.45
C GLY A 739 4.21 -13.49 -14.50
N ARG A 740 4.33 -12.33 -13.82
CA ARG A 740 3.36 -11.84 -12.82
C ARG A 740 3.09 -10.34 -12.95
N THR A 741 1.92 -9.94 -12.45
CA THR A 741 1.36 -8.58 -12.49
C THR A 741 1.26 -8.00 -13.90
N TYR A 742 0.56 -6.89 -14.08
CA TYR A 742 0.47 -6.23 -15.38
C TYR A 742 1.85 -5.83 -15.94
N ARG A 743 2.88 -5.72 -15.07
CA ARG A 743 4.25 -5.39 -15.46
C ARG A 743 4.88 -6.49 -16.29
N PHE A 744 4.71 -7.77 -15.93
CA PHE A 744 5.45 -8.86 -16.58
C PHE A 744 4.58 -10.02 -17.09
N TYR A 745 3.29 -10.07 -16.76
CA TYR A 745 2.40 -11.15 -17.18
C TYR A 745 2.07 -11.09 -18.68
N THR A 746 2.55 -12.08 -19.43
CA THR A 746 2.34 -12.22 -20.88
C THR A 746 1.12 -13.09 -21.24
N GLY A 747 0.47 -13.70 -20.25
CA GLY A 747 -0.67 -14.60 -20.45
C GLY A 747 -2.04 -13.92 -20.64
N PRO A 748 -3.10 -14.72 -20.84
CA PRO A 748 -4.47 -14.24 -21.04
C PRO A 748 -5.07 -13.64 -19.75
N LYS A 749 -5.84 -12.55 -19.89
CA LYS A 749 -6.35 -11.74 -18.76
C LYS A 749 -7.88 -11.62 -18.84
N VAL A 750 -8.56 -11.74 -17.70
CA VAL A 750 -10.01 -11.48 -17.57
C VAL A 750 -10.27 -9.98 -17.60
N TYR A 751 -9.49 -9.22 -16.84
CA TYR A 751 -9.39 -7.75 -16.90
C TYR A 751 -7.95 -7.32 -16.55
N GLU A 752 -7.47 -6.21 -17.10
CA GLU A 752 -6.14 -5.68 -16.79
C GLU A 752 -6.15 -4.75 -15.57
N PHE A 753 -5.00 -4.63 -14.90
CA PHE A 753 -4.70 -3.46 -14.06
C PHE A 753 -5.00 -2.14 -14.79
N GLY A 754 -5.57 -1.19 -14.07
CA GLY A 754 -6.00 0.10 -14.60
C GLY A 754 -7.31 0.06 -15.40
N TYR A 755 -7.96 -1.10 -15.58
CA TYR A 755 -9.26 -1.17 -16.26
C TYR A 755 -10.40 -0.65 -15.37
N GLY A 756 -11.34 0.09 -15.95
CA GLY A 756 -12.57 0.49 -15.27
C GLY A 756 -13.38 1.50 -16.09
N LEU A 757 -14.64 1.17 -16.36
CA LEU A 757 -15.58 1.99 -17.11
C LEU A 757 -16.16 3.13 -16.24
N SER A 758 -16.99 3.96 -16.86
CA SER A 758 -17.74 5.06 -16.23
C SER A 758 -19.08 5.25 -16.97
N TYR A 759 -20.06 5.94 -16.38
CA TYR A 759 -21.27 6.39 -17.08
C TYR A 759 -21.02 7.58 -18.00
N THR A 760 -19.80 8.13 -18.00
CA THR A 760 -19.34 9.10 -19.00
C THR A 760 -18.10 8.59 -19.74
N LYS A 761 -17.69 9.31 -20.80
CA LYS A 761 -16.50 9.01 -21.59
C LYS A 761 -15.47 10.13 -21.44
N TYR A 762 -14.19 9.78 -21.41
CA TYR A 762 -13.09 10.75 -21.32
C TYR A 762 -12.22 10.68 -22.58
N SER A 763 -11.63 11.80 -22.98
CA SER A 763 -10.67 11.86 -24.09
C SER A 763 -9.43 12.65 -23.70
N TYR A 764 -8.26 12.16 -24.10
CA TYR A 764 -6.95 12.74 -23.82
C TYR A 764 -6.40 13.53 -25.01
N LYS A 765 -5.59 14.55 -24.73
CA LYS A 765 -4.78 15.27 -25.72
C LYS A 765 -3.48 15.74 -25.08
N LEU A 766 -2.32 15.41 -25.65
CA LEU A 766 -1.06 16.05 -25.29
C LEU A 766 -1.10 17.56 -25.62
N LEU A 767 -0.81 18.40 -24.63
CA LEU A 767 -0.75 19.85 -24.75
C LEU A 767 0.71 20.31 -24.88
N SER A 768 1.60 19.74 -24.08
CA SER A 768 3.05 19.92 -24.19
C SER A 768 3.80 18.74 -23.57
N LEU A 769 5.06 18.61 -24.00
CA LEU A 769 6.07 17.69 -23.50
C LEU A 769 7.38 18.51 -23.45
N SER A 770 8.15 18.50 -22.36
CA SER A 770 9.33 19.37 -22.25
C SER A 770 10.38 19.03 -23.32
N HIS A 771 10.72 17.75 -23.47
CA HIS A 771 11.61 17.22 -24.49
C HIS A 771 11.15 15.83 -24.93
N ASN A 772 11.30 15.47 -26.20
CA ASN A 772 11.04 14.10 -26.69
C ASN A 772 12.31 13.22 -26.75
N THR A 773 13.48 13.79 -26.49
CA THR A 773 14.77 13.07 -26.46
C THR A 773 15.54 13.43 -25.19
N LEU A 774 16.06 12.43 -24.50
CA LEU A 774 16.91 12.57 -23.31
C LEU A 774 18.35 12.18 -23.66
N HIS A 775 19.32 13.01 -23.27
CA HIS A 775 20.75 12.85 -23.57
C HIS A 775 21.56 12.73 -22.27
N ILE A 776 21.98 11.52 -21.90
CA ILE A 776 22.64 11.24 -20.61
C ILE A 776 24.17 11.33 -20.76
N ASN A 777 24.66 12.54 -21.05
CA ASN A 777 26.05 12.83 -21.40
C ASN A 777 27.02 12.71 -20.20
N GLN A 778 27.48 11.50 -19.88
CA GLN A 778 28.55 11.24 -18.89
C GLN A 778 29.50 10.11 -19.35
N SER A 779 30.72 10.12 -18.79
CA SER A 779 31.88 9.35 -19.28
C SER A 779 31.79 7.81 -19.16
N SER A 780 31.02 7.28 -18.21
CA SER A 780 30.79 5.85 -18.06
C SER A 780 29.53 5.43 -18.81
N THR A 781 29.66 4.76 -19.96
CA THR A 781 28.55 4.05 -20.61
C THR A 781 28.80 2.57 -20.51
N HIS A 782 27.87 1.85 -19.89
CA HIS A 782 27.97 0.40 -19.72
C HIS A 782 27.30 -0.33 -20.89
N LEU A 783 27.74 -1.55 -21.16
CA LEU A 783 27.23 -2.41 -22.22
C LEU A 783 26.82 -3.75 -21.62
N THR A 784 25.61 -4.22 -21.94
CA THR A 784 25.22 -5.62 -21.76
C THR A 784 24.82 -6.22 -23.11
N THR A 785 25.10 -7.51 -23.29
CA THR A 785 24.77 -8.24 -24.52
C THR A 785 23.79 -9.36 -24.18
N GLN A 786 22.55 -9.24 -24.64
CA GLN A 786 21.50 -10.24 -24.45
C GLN A 786 20.83 -10.56 -25.79
N ASN A 787 20.67 -11.85 -26.10
CA ASN A 787 20.04 -12.33 -27.34
C ASN A 787 20.59 -11.68 -28.63
N SER A 788 21.90 -11.42 -28.65
CA SER A 788 22.64 -10.76 -29.74
C SER A 788 22.31 -9.28 -30.01
N GLU A 789 21.46 -8.61 -29.20
CA GLU A 789 21.46 -7.15 -29.10
C GLU A 789 22.46 -6.69 -28.02
N THR A 790 23.19 -5.61 -28.29
CA THR A 790 24.00 -4.90 -27.29
C THR A 790 23.21 -3.68 -26.81
N ILE A 791 22.92 -3.62 -25.51
CA ILE A 791 22.16 -2.54 -24.88
C ILE A 791 23.15 -1.64 -24.12
N ARG A 792 23.15 -0.34 -24.44
CA ARG A 792 23.83 0.70 -23.65
C ARG A 792 22.99 1.06 -22.43
N TYR A 793 23.63 1.33 -21.29
CA TYR A 793 22.94 1.83 -20.10
C TYR A 793 23.84 2.69 -19.19
N LYS A 794 23.23 3.52 -18.34
CA LYS A 794 23.87 4.12 -17.15
C LYS A 794 23.40 3.39 -15.89
N LEU A 795 24.26 3.32 -14.87
CA LEU A 795 23.84 3.04 -13.50
C LEU A 795 23.30 4.33 -12.88
N VAL A 796 22.12 4.28 -12.26
CA VAL A 796 21.53 5.46 -11.57
C VAL A 796 22.44 5.94 -10.44
N SER A 797 23.18 5.03 -9.79
CA SER A 797 24.17 5.35 -8.76
C SER A 797 25.45 6.06 -9.25
N GLU A 798 25.66 6.16 -10.56
CA GLU A 798 26.75 6.98 -11.14
C GLU A 798 26.28 8.41 -11.47
N LEU A 799 24.97 8.64 -11.54
CA LEU A 799 24.38 9.95 -11.82
C LEU A 799 24.28 10.78 -10.53
N ALA A 800 24.75 12.02 -10.59
CA ALA A 800 24.55 12.98 -9.50
C ALA A 800 23.05 13.37 -9.40
N GLU A 801 22.57 13.68 -8.20
CA GLU A 801 21.16 14.01 -7.97
C GLU A 801 20.73 15.22 -8.82
N GLU A 802 21.57 16.25 -8.96
CA GLU A 802 21.29 17.40 -9.83
C GLU A 802 21.15 16.99 -11.30
N THR A 803 21.88 15.95 -11.75
CA THR A 803 21.74 15.43 -13.13
C THR A 803 20.36 14.80 -13.31
N CYS A 804 19.89 13.98 -12.37
CA CYS A 804 18.54 13.43 -12.39
C CYS A 804 17.45 14.53 -12.41
N GLN A 805 17.64 15.62 -11.63
CA GLN A 805 16.71 16.76 -11.60
C GLN A 805 16.73 17.59 -12.90
N THR A 806 17.88 17.77 -13.56
CA THR A 806 17.96 18.47 -14.86
C THR A 806 17.33 17.71 -16.03
N MET A 807 17.13 16.40 -15.89
CA MET A 807 16.51 15.54 -16.92
C MET A 807 15.01 15.31 -16.71
N LEU A 808 14.34 16.10 -15.86
CA LEU A 808 12.89 16.00 -15.61
C LEU A 808 12.07 16.17 -16.90
N LEU A 809 11.20 15.19 -17.15
CA LEU A 809 10.29 15.18 -18.27
C LEU A 809 8.90 15.66 -17.84
N SER A 810 8.60 16.93 -18.13
CA SER A 810 7.32 17.58 -17.83
C SER A 810 6.32 17.29 -18.95
N ILE A 811 5.14 16.79 -18.58
CA ILE A 811 4.09 16.35 -19.50
C ILE A 811 2.78 17.05 -19.13
N ALA A 812 2.16 17.77 -20.08
CA ALA A 812 0.84 18.38 -19.90
C ALA A 812 -0.21 17.67 -20.75
N LEU A 813 -1.22 17.10 -20.10
CA LEU A 813 -2.33 16.37 -20.74
C LEU A 813 -3.64 17.12 -20.52
N GLY A 814 -4.33 17.44 -21.62
CA GLY A 814 -5.72 17.90 -21.60
C GLY A 814 -6.65 16.70 -21.49
N VAL A 815 -7.54 16.74 -20.51
CA VAL A 815 -8.51 15.67 -20.21
C VAL A 815 -9.91 16.26 -20.36
N THR A 816 -10.69 15.80 -21.32
CA THR A 816 -12.07 16.27 -21.56
C THR A 816 -13.08 15.20 -21.16
N ASN A 817 -14.12 15.59 -20.42
CA ASN A 817 -15.33 14.78 -20.23
C ASN A 817 -16.26 14.95 -21.45
N ARG A 818 -16.47 13.87 -22.20
CA ARG A 818 -17.18 13.83 -23.50
C ARG A 818 -18.61 13.31 -23.41
N GLY A 819 -19.08 12.91 -22.24
CA GLY A 819 -20.46 12.46 -22.02
C GLY A 819 -21.24 13.38 -21.09
N ASN A 820 -22.45 12.94 -20.73
CA ASN A 820 -23.49 13.80 -20.16
C ASN A 820 -23.52 13.83 -18.63
N MET A 821 -22.62 13.11 -17.95
CA MET A 821 -22.59 13.00 -16.50
C MET A 821 -21.25 13.50 -15.95
N ALA A 822 -21.30 14.24 -14.85
CA ALA A 822 -20.10 14.57 -14.09
C ALA A 822 -19.46 13.30 -13.51
N GLY A 823 -18.15 13.29 -13.29
CA GLY A 823 -17.46 12.13 -12.74
C GLY A 823 -16.05 12.44 -12.23
N LYS A 824 -15.61 11.66 -11.25
CA LYS A 824 -14.20 11.58 -10.84
C LYS A 824 -13.53 10.50 -11.69
N HIS A 825 -12.31 10.74 -12.15
CA HIS A 825 -11.63 9.89 -13.12
C HIS A 825 -10.11 9.87 -12.87
N PRO A 826 -9.54 8.69 -12.58
CA PRO A 826 -8.10 8.49 -12.57
C PRO A 826 -7.51 8.61 -13.97
N VAL A 827 -6.57 9.54 -14.14
CA VAL A 827 -5.64 9.55 -15.27
C VAL A 827 -4.44 8.71 -14.87
N LEU A 828 -4.23 7.61 -15.59
CA LEU A 828 -3.08 6.72 -15.39
C LEU A 828 -2.09 6.92 -16.54
N LEU A 829 -0.85 7.23 -16.22
CA LEU A 829 0.26 7.37 -17.16
C LEU A 829 1.21 6.19 -16.98
N PHE A 830 1.42 5.43 -18.06
CA PHE A 830 2.36 4.32 -18.10
C PHE A 830 3.52 4.62 -19.06
N VAL A 831 4.60 3.85 -18.96
CA VAL A 831 5.66 3.75 -19.97
C VAL A 831 5.84 2.29 -20.43
N ARG A 832 6.24 2.07 -21.67
CA ARG A 832 6.78 0.80 -22.18
C ARG A 832 7.94 1.05 -23.13
N GLN A 833 8.82 0.07 -23.38
CA GLN A 833 9.78 0.17 -24.47
C GLN A 833 9.08 0.03 -25.84
N GLY A 834 9.51 0.82 -26.82
CA GLY A 834 8.94 0.85 -28.18
C GLY A 834 9.25 -0.40 -29.00
N LYS A 835 10.35 -1.09 -28.67
CA LYS A 835 10.62 -2.48 -29.07
C LYS A 835 10.51 -3.38 -27.84
N VAL A 836 9.72 -4.44 -27.94
CA VAL A 836 9.68 -5.49 -26.89
C VAL A 836 10.97 -6.30 -26.98
N ARG A 837 11.84 -6.18 -25.98
CA ARG A 837 13.06 -6.97 -25.81
C ARG A 837 12.79 -8.15 -24.87
N ASN A 838 13.38 -9.31 -25.18
CA ASN A 838 13.40 -10.46 -24.26
C ASN A 838 14.56 -10.32 -23.24
N ASN A 839 14.66 -9.16 -22.58
CA ASN A 839 15.62 -8.83 -21.51
C ASN A 839 14.98 -8.83 -20.10
N GLY A 840 13.70 -9.22 -20.00
CA GLY A 840 12.96 -9.18 -18.74
C GLY A 840 12.46 -7.79 -18.33
N ASN A 841 12.40 -6.82 -19.24
CA ASN A 841 11.78 -5.52 -18.95
C ASN A 841 10.25 -5.61 -18.82
N PRO A 842 9.60 -4.65 -18.13
CA PRO A 842 8.15 -4.57 -18.06
C PRO A 842 7.48 -4.40 -19.43
N VAL A 843 6.39 -5.14 -19.65
CA VAL A 843 5.44 -5.00 -20.76
C VAL A 843 4.84 -3.58 -20.79
N LYS A 844 4.52 -3.05 -19.60
CA LYS A 844 4.29 -1.63 -19.31
C LYS A 844 4.50 -1.39 -17.81
N GLN A 845 4.78 -0.16 -17.41
CA GLN A 845 5.00 0.26 -16.02
C GLN A 845 4.26 1.55 -15.73
N LEU A 846 3.52 1.63 -14.62
CA LEU A 846 2.88 2.84 -14.15
C LEU A 846 3.96 3.83 -13.69
N VAL A 847 3.93 5.05 -14.22
CA VAL A 847 4.90 6.12 -13.90
C VAL A 847 4.24 7.34 -13.27
N GLY A 848 2.92 7.50 -13.40
CA GLY A 848 2.18 8.55 -12.74
C GLY A 848 0.69 8.29 -12.71
N PHE A 849 0.00 8.84 -11.73
CA PHE A 849 -1.45 8.92 -11.76
C PHE A 849 -1.97 10.16 -11.02
N GLN A 850 -3.07 10.71 -11.50
CA GLN A 850 -3.78 11.82 -10.88
C GLN A 850 -5.29 11.67 -11.13
N SER A 851 -6.08 11.65 -10.05
CA SER A 851 -7.54 11.69 -10.15
C SER A 851 -8.05 13.12 -10.31
N VAL A 852 -8.91 13.32 -11.30
CA VAL A 852 -9.56 14.60 -11.64
C VAL A 852 -11.07 14.48 -11.58
N LYS A 853 -11.77 15.57 -11.27
CA LYS A 853 -13.24 15.64 -11.27
C LYS A 853 -13.69 16.62 -12.34
N LEU A 854 -14.57 16.18 -13.25
CA LEU A 854 -15.05 16.97 -14.38
C LEU A 854 -16.57 16.89 -14.51
N ASN A 855 -17.20 18.03 -14.79
CA ASN A 855 -18.58 18.15 -15.26
C ASN A 855 -18.69 17.72 -16.73
N ALA A 856 -19.91 17.56 -17.24
CA ALA A 856 -20.15 17.23 -18.65
C ALA A 856 -19.58 18.32 -19.58
N GLY A 857 -18.82 17.94 -20.60
CA GLY A 857 -18.17 18.86 -21.55
C GLY A 857 -16.92 19.59 -21.03
N GLU A 858 -16.63 19.52 -19.72
CA GLU A 858 -15.48 20.21 -19.12
C GLU A 858 -14.14 19.63 -19.60
N THR A 859 -13.11 20.47 -19.66
CA THR A 859 -11.72 20.06 -19.93
C THR A 859 -10.80 20.65 -18.88
N VAL A 860 -9.93 19.81 -18.30
CA VAL A 860 -8.89 20.21 -17.34
C VAL A 860 -7.50 19.83 -17.85
N GLN A 861 -6.47 20.49 -17.34
CA GLN A 861 -5.08 20.11 -17.57
C GLN A 861 -4.56 19.28 -16.39
N VAL A 862 -3.88 18.18 -16.70
CA VAL A 862 -3.16 17.30 -15.78
C VAL A 862 -1.67 17.41 -16.09
N GLY A 863 -0.84 17.46 -15.05
CA GLY A 863 0.62 17.58 -15.16
C GLY A 863 1.32 16.36 -14.56
N PHE A 864 2.32 15.84 -15.26
CA PHE A 864 3.22 14.82 -14.74
C PHE A 864 4.68 15.25 -14.91
N GLU A 865 5.48 15.10 -13.87
CA GLU A 865 6.93 15.30 -13.90
C GLU A 865 7.60 13.93 -13.71
N LEU A 866 8.30 13.44 -14.73
CA LEU A 866 8.98 12.14 -14.66
C LEU A 866 10.50 12.34 -14.53
N SER A 867 11.05 11.97 -13.37
CA SER A 867 12.50 11.76 -13.19
C SER A 867 12.92 10.46 -13.90
N PRO A 868 13.85 10.49 -14.87
CA PRO A 868 14.33 9.27 -15.53
C PRO A 868 14.97 8.26 -14.57
N CYS A 869 15.60 8.76 -13.51
CA CYS A 869 16.27 7.97 -12.47
C CYS A 869 15.31 7.21 -11.53
N GLU A 870 14.02 7.56 -11.53
CA GLU A 870 12.98 6.93 -10.69
C GLU A 870 11.90 6.23 -11.53
N HIS A 871 11.49 6.85 -12.65
CA HIS A 871 10.32 6.44 -13.42
C HIS A 871 10.66 5.68 -14.71
N LEU A 872 11.85 5.91 -15.28
CA LEU A 872 12.30 5.28 -16.54
C LEU A 872 13.43 4.25 -16.31
N SER A 873 13.92 4.15 -15.08
CA SER A 873 14.91 3.14 -14.68
C SER A 873 14.27 1.79 -14.33
N VAL A 874 15.05 0.72 -14.52
CA VAL A 874 14.72 -0.67 -14.14
C VAL A 874 15.88 -1.28 -13.36
N ALA A 875 15.65 -2.30 -12.54
CA ALA A 875 16.77 -3.04 -11.95
C ALA A 875 17.40 -3.98 -12.98
N ASN A 876 18.74 -4.06 -12.99
CA ASN A 876 19.47 -5.13 -13.67
C ASN A 876 19.53 -6.41 -12.79
N GLU A 877 20.09 -7.50 -13.32
CA GLU A 877 20.21 -8.80 -12.62
C GLU A 877 20.88 -8.70 -11.23
N ALA A 878 21.82 -7.76 -11.06
CA ALA A 878 22.51 -7.51 -9.80
C ALA A 878 21.68 -6.68 -8.79
N GLY A 879 20.46 -6.26 -9.13
CA GLY A 879 19.62 -5.38 -8.30
C GLY A 879 20.01 -3.91 -8.34
N SER A 880 20.86 -3.49 -9.29
CA SER A 880 21.24 -2.09 -9.46
C SER A 880 20.29 -1.40 -10.45
N MET A 881 19.77 -0.22 -10.09
CA MET A 881 18.91 0.55 -10.99
C MET A 881 19.72 1.11 -12.16
N VAL A 882 19.23 0.88 -13.37
CA VAL A 882 19.83 1.32 -14.64
C VAL A 882 18.82 2.06 -15.50
N ILE A 883 19.31 3.02 -16.30
CA ILE A 883 18.55 3.62 -17.40
C ILE A 883 19.14 3.05 -18.70
N GLU A 884 18.32 2.31 -19.47
CA GLU A 884 18.72 1.73 -20.75
C GLU A 884 18.57 2.72 -21.92
N GLU A 885 19.35 2.50 -22.98
CA GLU A 885 19.21 3.20 -24.24
C GLU A 885 18.09 2.61 -25.11
N GLY A 886 17.28 3.50 -25.69
CA GLY A 886 16.37 3.18 -26.78
C GLY A 886 15.09 4.02 -26.81
N SER A 887 14.16 3.53 -27.60
CA SER A 887 12.83 4.11 -27.80
C SER A 887 11.84 3.64 -26.73
N TYR A 888 11.05 4.57 -26.20
CA TYR A 888 10.02 4.35 -25.21
C TYR A 888 8.70 5.00 -25.64
N LEU A 889 7.58 4.49 -25.14
CA LEU A 889 6.23 4.99 -25.39
C LEU A 889 5.56 5.32 -24.05
N LEU A 890 5.20 6.59 -23.87
CA LEU A 890 4.31 7.04 -22.81
C LEU A 890 2.86 6.74 -23.20
N LEU A 891 2.07 6.15 -22.30
CA LEU A 891 0.72 5.66 -22.58
C LEU A 891 -0.30 6.31 -21.65
N VAL A 892 -1.40 6.85 -22.21
CA VAL A 892 -2.54 7.35 -21.44
C VAL A 892 -3.86 7.06 -22.16
N GLY A 893 -4.67 6.16 -21.58
CA GLY A 893 -5.80 5.55 -22.31
C GLY A 893 -5.31 4.89 -23.61
N ASP A 894 -6.00 5.18 -24.72
CA ASP A 894 -5.65 4.70 -26.06
C ASP A 894 -4.66 5.63 -26.82
N GLN A 895 -3.85 6.42 -26.10
CA GLN A 895 -2.87 7.34 -26.69
C GLN A 895 -1.44 6.93 -26.35
N GLU A 896 -0.57 6.93 -27.35
CA GLU A 896 0.87 6.66 -27.21
C GLU A 896 1.69 7.88 -27.67
N TYR A 897 2.69 8.27 -26.89
CA TYR A 897 3.60 9.39 -27.20
C TYR A 897 5.07 8.91 -27.10
N PRO A 898 5.85 8.93 -28.19
CA PRO A 898 7.22 8.41 -28.19
C PRO A 898 8.20 9.37 -27.51
N ILE A 899 9.15 8.79 -26.77
CA ILE A 899 10.35 9.45 -26.25
C ILE A 899 11.58 8.58 -26.49
N GLU A 900 12.72 9.18 -26.77
CA GLU A 900 14.00 8.49 -26.98
C GLU A 900 14.97 8.78 -25.82
N ILE A 901 15.72 7.76 -25.38
CA ILE A 901 16.82 7.92 -24.41
C ILE A 901 18.12 7.55 -25.12
N THR A 902 19.17 8.38 -24.97
CA THR A 902 20.50 8.23 -25.59
C THR A 902 21.62 8.36 -24.56
N VAL A 903 22.65 7.49 -24.63
CA VAL A 903 23.46 7.05 -23.45
C VAL A 903 24.95 6.81 -23.73
#